data_AF-A0A517L751-F1
#
_entry.id   AF-A0A517L751-F1
#
_cell.length_a   1.000
_cell.length_b   1.000
_cell.length_c   1.000
_cell.angle_alpha   90.00
_cell.angle_beta   90.00
_cell.angle_gamma   90.00
#
_symmetry.space_group_name_H-M   'P 1'
#
loop_
_entity.id
_entity.type
_entity.pdbx_description
1 polymer ?
#
loop_
_entity_poly.entity_id
_entity_poly.type
_entity_poly.pdbx_seq_one_letter_code
_entity_poly.pdbx_strand_id
1 'polypeptide(L)'
;MALLSALIMSIGMALLTAAGLGMHDDKKASISLNPSFQRSLITINVFYLLCNMFVKLGLLLMYTQFTTGIYSRWFIYLMHVATVIFGVSSIFAVVFQCVPTSLLWDHTVVGHCLNVAALFYSNAAIMIGMDLILYIMPILFTWGIQLRPAQKLGLRFLFGLGFLVIISSCIRLYVVDDVLKHGDMSYNAARMLLASEFENHLAICISCAPAIRAMLSGLIIPKVQDYYVSSRERLSRLPSFPSSNSKNDSELSSSLPRESPSSPAKQARTSTIQSRFYAGILGPLSWSLRPRPRKNVPVRDPDLESADLDFHDSMPNPLPTVHTLIAQGPNAQRPYTSEKEDGKIYVKREISTRETFLPSLSPTFGRNPDFLWIDSDGQSTVAPSTHGGNITEDIVLTVPPLAFFDSQMANQLRYDEQVVVVTGAGAGLGRQYAKFFASRGAKVVVNDLGGTFNGAGGGDSKAADIVVKEIVDEGGVAVSSYDSVECGERIIDTAIKRFGRIDILINNAGILRDVSLKNMKDEDWDVIMKVHLTGTYKVPNPSIFIATPRSKGQYRASVRSTRLKAESVQCSRAAWPFFRKQKYGRVINTTSSSGLFGNFGQSNYAAAKMAVVGLTETLAKEGAKYNIVVNCLAPGAASRLTATVWPPEMMELMKPSWVVPLVAVLVHRSNSGENGSIFEAAAGHFSKIRWQRSEGLQLRPDETLTPGALLKHWSEIADFSRNAEAANNVANSMEQLHRGLALPANTPGEPIDFTGKVVLVTGAGEGLGRAYAHLFARLGAKVAVNDVAGAETVAKDIKARGADAIAIETSVEEGDNVVKAVVDKFKRIDIIVNNAGILRDKAFTNMSDDLWFPVINVHLRGIYKITKAAWPYMVKQKYGRIVNITSTSGIYGNFGQSNYAAAKCGIIGFSKSTAREGAKYNIFVNSLAPSAGTNMTRTVRPESEVQMLKPEYVAPLVAILCSDKAPDPTGNLYEAGSGWFAATRWQRARGVDFPHNAGVPSPEAVLRQFAQICDFDNGEADYPESPTDGSKHFMAHIGKAAGPSKQAKL
;
A
#
# COMPACT_ATOMS: atom_id res chain seq x y z
N MET A 1 -35.42 14.07 34.62
CA MET A 1 -34.82 15.34 35.06
C MET A 1 -34.13 16.07 33.93
N ALA A 2 -32.97 15.66 33.41
CA ALA A 2 -32.30 16.36 32.29
C ALA A 2 -33.22 16.76 31.13
N LEU A 3 -34.01 15.83 30.59
CA LEU A 3 -34.98 16.11 29.50
C LEU A 3 -36.09 17.10 29.88
N LEU A 4 -36.51 17.15 31.15
CA LEU A 4 -37.47 18.14 31.64
C LEU A 4 -36.82 19.52 31.75
N SER A 5 -35.59 19.60 32.26
CA SER A 5 -34.82 20.85 32.33
C SER A 5 -34.51 21.40 30.93
N ALA A 6 -34.16 20.55 29.96
CA ALA A 6 -34.00 20.94 28.57
C ALA A 6 -35.30 21.48 27.96
N LEU A 7 -36.43 20.79 28.14
CA LEU A 7 -37.72 21.24 27.64
C LEU A 7 -38.13 22.62 28.20
N ILE A 8 -37.95 22.86 29.50
CA ILE A 8 -38.23 24.15 30.13
C ILE A 8 -37.31 25.25 29.57
N MET A 9 -36.04 24.94 29.35
CA MET A 9 -35.06 25.85 28.74
C MET A 9 -35.45 26.20 27.29
N SER A 10 -35.85 25.22 26.47
CA SER A 10 -36.34 25.43 25.09
C SER A 10 -37.60 26.29 25.03
N ILE A 11 -38.55 26.08 25.94
CA ILE A 11 -39.77 26.90 26.03
C ILE A 11 -39.40 28.34 26.43
N GLY A 12 -38.51 28.51 27.41
CA GLY A 12 -38.00 29.84 27.80
C GLY A 12 -37.28 30.54 26.66
N MET A 13 -36.50 29.81 25.86
CA MET A 13 -35.82 30.33 24.66
C MET A 13 -36.81 30.83 23.61
N ALA A 14 -37.83 30.03 23.28
CA ALA A 14 -38.87 30.44 22.33
C ALA A 14 -39.60 31.72 22.79
N LEU A 15 -39.87 31.85 24.10
CA LEU A 15 -40.46 33.04 24.70
C LEU A 15 -39.52 34.26 24.66
N LEU A 16 -38.21 34.08 24.88
CA LEU A 16 -37.24 35.16 24.75
C LEU A 16 -37.07 35.62 23.29
N THR A 17 -37.04 34.69 22.32
CA THR A 17 -36.97 35.03 20.90
C THR A 17 -38.22 35.79 20.45
N ALA A 18 -39.41 35.38 20.91
CA ALA A 18 -40.64 36.15 20.72
C ALA A 18 -40.61 37.55 21.36
N ALA A 19 -39.79 37.75 22.40
CA ALA A 19 -39.54 39.03 23.05
C ALA A 19 -38.34 39.82 22.48
N GLY A 20 -37.78 39.43 21.33
CA GLY A 20 -36.73 40.15 20.61
C GLY A 20 -35.30 39.63 20.77
N LEU A 21 -35.07 38.54 21.52
CA LEU A 21 -33.76 37.89 21.59
C LEU A 21 -33.33 37.39 20.19
N GLY A 22 -32.20 37.88 19.70
CA GLY A 22 -31.66 37.52 18.38
C GLY A 22 -31.90 38.57 17.29
N MET A 23 -32.56 39.69 17.60
CA MET A 23 -32.54 40.88 16.74
C MET A 23 -31.23 41.64 16.93
N HIS A 24 -30.61 42.07 15.83
CA HIS A 24 -29.51 43.04 15.87
C HIS A 24 -30.00 44.38 16.42
N ASP A 25 -29.20 45.02 17.28
CA ASP A 25 -29.44 46.40 17.72
C ASP A 25 -28.41 47.33 17.07
N ASP A 26 -28.85 48.05 16.04
CA ASP A 26 -28.02 49.00 15.29
C ASP A 26 -27.55 50.19 16.16
N LYS A 27 -28.12 50.37 17.36
CA LYS A 27 -27.68 51.40 18.32
C LYS A 27 -26.68 50.81 19.31
N LYS A 28 -25.39 51.03 19.02
CA LYS A 28 -24.22 50.66 19.86
C LYS A 28 -24.17 51.25 21.30
N ALA A 29 -25.27 51.76 21.84
CA ALA A 29 -25.34 52.29 23.20
C ALA A 29 -26.68 51.96 23.88
N SER A 30 -26.58 51.34 25.06
CA SER A 30 -27.66 51.18 26.04
C SER A 30 -28.91 50.39 25.60
N ILE A 31 -28.75 49.10 25.30
CA ILE A 31 -29.68 48.14 25.91
C ILE A 31 -29.39 48.12 27.42
N SER A 32 -29.97 49.07 28.15
CA SER A 32 -30.34 48.84 29.55
C SER A 32 -31.37 47.73 29.52
N LEU A 33 -30.88 46.48 29.54
CA LEU A 33 -31.69 45.27 29.38
C LEU A 33 -32.90 45.40 30.30
N ASN A 34 -34.08 45.39 29.67
CA ASN A 34 -35.36 45.40 30.38
C ASN A 34 -35.21 44.44 31.58
N PRO A 35 -35.43 44.88 32.83
CA PRO A 35 -35.17 44.02 33.99
C PRO A 35 -35.87 42.66 33.89
N SER A 36 -37.00 42.58 33.19
CA SER A 36 -37.69 41.34 32.83
C SER A 36 -36.88 40.43 31.91
N PHE A 37 -36.20 40.96 30.90
CA PHE A 37 -35.33 40.21 29.99
C PHE A 37 -34.08 39.69 30.70
N GLN A 38 -33.41 40.52 31.52
CA GLN A 38 -32.29 40.10 32.36
C GLN A 38 -32.69 38.97 33.30
N ARG A 39 -33.82 39.12 34.02
CA ARG A 39 -34.38 38.08 34.89
C ARG A 39 -34.70 36.79 34.12
N SER A 40 -35.31 36.90 32.93
CA SER A 40 -35.62 35.73 32.10
C SER A 40 -34.37 35.00 31.60
N LEU A 41 -33.33 35.73 31.19
CA LEU A 41 -32.04 35.18 30.79
C LEU A 41 -31.34 34.44 31.96
N ILE A 42 -31.38 35.01 33.16
CA ILE A 42 -30.89 34.38 34.39
C ILE A 42 -31.69 33.10 34.69
N THR A 43 -33.02 33.17 34.65
CA THR A 43 -33.91 32.02 34.88
C THR A 43 -33.63 30.85 33.92
N ILE A 44 -33.44 31.13 32.63
CA ILE A 44 -33.16 30.08 31.62
C ILE A 44 -31.79 29.44 31.84
N ASN A 45 -30.77 30.22 32.25
CA ASN A 45 -29.45 29.69 32.60
C ASN A 45 -29.48 28.73 33.80
N VAL A 46 -30.41 28.89 34.75
CA VAL A 46 -30.61 27.92 35.84
C VAL A 46 -31.06 26.56 35.28
N PHE A 47 -32.01 26.53 34.33
CA PHE A 47 -32.46 25.29 33.70
C PHE A 47 -31.39 24.66 32.80
N TYR A 48 -30.56 25.47 32.14
CA TYR A 48 -29.37 25.01 31.42
C TYR A 48 -28.40 24.26 32.35
N LEU A 49 -28.03 24.86 33.49
CA LEU A 49 -27.10 24.28 34.46
C LEU A 49 -27.67 23.02 35.13
N LEU A 50 -28.97 23.03 35.48
CA LEU A 50 -29.67 21.84 35.97
C LEU A 50 -29.63 20.70 34.94
N CYS A 51 -29.90 20.99 33.66
CA CYS A 51 -29.83 20.00 32.59
C CYS A 51 -28.43 19.38 32.50
N ASN A 52 -27.39 20.21 32.42
CA ASN A 52 -26.00 19.78 32.33
C ASN A 52 -25.60 18.90 33.54
N MET A 53 -25.91 19.34 34.77
CA MET A 53 -25.68 18.57 36.00
C MET A 53 -26.37 17.20 35.96
N PHE A 54 -27.64 17.12 35.56
CA PHE A 54 -28.37 15.85 35.51
C PHE A 54 -27.87 14.90 34.41
N VAL A 55 -27.40 15.41 33.27
CA VAL A 55 -26.75 14.56 32.24
C VAL A 55 -25.44 13.97 32.77
N LYS A 56 -24.60 14.79 33.41
CA LYS A 56 -23.32 14.35 33.99
C LYS A 56 -23.53 13.28 35.07
N LEU A 57 -24.52 13.45 35.94
CA LEU A 57 -24.93 12.42 36.90
C LEU A 57 -25.42 11.14 36.23
N GLY A 58 -26.19 11.22 35.14
CA GLY A 58 -26.63 10.06 34.36
C GLY A 58 -25.46 9.26 33.77
N LEU A 59 -24.44 9.94 33.23
CA LEU A 59 -23.22 9.32 32.72
C LEU A 59 -22.38 8.67 33.83
N LEU A 60 -22.21 9.34 34.97
CA LEU A 60 -21.47 8.79 36.11
C LEU A 60 -22.17 7.56 36.70
N LEU A 61 -23.50 7.57 36.81
CA LEU A 61 -24.29 6.39 37.20
C LEU A 61 -24.08 5.22 36.23
N MET A 62 -24.09 5.48 34.91
CA MET A 62 -23.77 4.46 33.90
C MET A 62 -22.35 3.88 34.11
N TYR A 63 -21.35 4.72 34.40
CA TYR A 63 -19.98 4.25 34.64
C TYR A 63 -19.83 3.40 35.92
N THR A 64 -20.66 3.61 36.96
CA THR A 64 -20.67 2.70 38.13
C THR A 64 -21.07 1.27 37.77
N GLN A 65 -21.95 1.09 36.78
CA GLN A 65 -22.39 -0.25 36.34
C GLN A 65 -21.32 -0.99 35.53
N PHE A 66 -20.44 -0.27 34.82
CA PHE A 66 -19.37 -0.85 34.02
C PHE A 66 -18.07 -1.12 34.80
N THR A 67 -17.94 -0.60 36.03
CA THR A 67 -16.72 -0.73 36.83
C THR A 67 -16.89 -1.71 37.99
N THR A 68 -15.93 -2.64 38.14
CA THR A 68 -15.91 -3.65 39.21
C THR A 68 -14.83 -3.41 40.26
N GLY A 69 -13.80 -2.61 39.94
CA GLY A 69 -12.72 -2.27 40.88
C GLY A 69 -13.14 -1.28 41.96
N ILE A 70 -12.77 -1.55 43.21
CA ILE A 70 -13.18 -0.76 44.38
C ILE A 70 -12.68 0.69 44.32
N TYR A 71 -11.41 0.92 43.92
CA TYR A 71 -10.84 2.26 43.77
C TYR A 71 -11.53 3.07 42.67
N SER A 72 -11.85 2.44 41.53
CA SER A 72 -12.59 3.09 40.44
C SER A 72 -13.99 3.51 40.87
N ARG A 73 -14.68 2.68 41.68
CA ARG A 73 -15.99 3.02 42.25
C ARG A 73 -15.92 4.19 43.23
N TRP A 74 -14.98 4.16 44.18
CA TRP A 74 -14.75 5.28 45.10
C TRP A 74 -14.48 6.60 44.37
N PHE A 75 -13.65 6.58 43.33
CA PHE A 75 -13.40 7.75 42.50
C PHE A 75 -14.66 8.22 41.76
N ILE A 76 -15.45 7.31 41.18
CA ILE A 76 -16.72 7.68 40.54
C ILE A 76 -17.70 8.28 41.56
N TYR A 77 -17.78 7.80 42.80
CA TYR A 77 -18.61 8.41 43.84
C TYR A 77 -18.12 9.81 44.25
N LEU A 78 -16.80 10.03 44.36
CA LEU A 78 -16.22 11.37 44.54
C LEU A 78 -16.63 12.32 43.39
N MET A 79 -16.64 11.83 42.15
CA MET A 79 -17.08 12.62 41.00
C MET A 79 -18.60 12.91 40.98
N HIS A 80 -19.45 12.04 41.56
CA HIS A 80 -20.86 12.38 41.76
C HIS A 80 -21.00 13.56 42.74
N VAL A 81 -20.29 13.51 43.87
CA VAL A 81 -20.28 14.58 44.88
C VAL A 81 -19.77 15.89 44.27
N ALA A 82 -18.64 15.85 43.55
CA ALA A 82 -18.11 17.02 42.85
C ALA A 82 -19.10 17.58 41.82
N THR A 83 -19.75 16.74 41.02
CA THR A 83 -20.74 17.17 40.01
C THR A 83 -21.94 17.88 40.66
N VAL A 84 -22.42 17.39 41.80
CA VAL A 84 -23.50 18.06 42.57
C VAL A 84 -23.00 19.37 43.17
N ILE A 85 -21.86 19.39 43.86
CA ILE A 85 -21.30 20.60 44.49
C ILE A 85 -21.09 21.69 43.44
N PHE A 86 -20.44 21.38 42.31
CA PHE A 86 -20.21 22.36 41.26
C PHE A 86 -21.53 22.79 40.59
N GLY A 87 -22.39 21.86 40.18
CA GLY A 87 -23.67 22.19 39.54
C GLY A 87 -24.57 23.07 40.43
N VAL A 88 -24.69 22.73 41.71
CA VAL A 88 -25.40 23.55 42.70
C VAL A 88 -24.69 24.90 42.89
N SER A 89 -23.37 24.95 43.04
CA SER A 89 -22.64 26.22 43.20
C SER A 89 -22.81 27.17 42.00
N SER A 90 -22.84 26.65 40.77
CA SER A 90 -23.09 27.43 39.56
C SER A 90 -24.53 27.96 39.51
N ILE A 91 -25.52 27.14 39.92
CA ILE A 91 -26.92 27.58 40.02
C ILE A 91 -27.06 28.66 41.10
N PHE A 92 -26.46 28.46 42.28
CA PHE A 92 -26.45 29.47 43.34
C PHE A 92 -25.76 30.75 42.88
N ALA A 93 -24.63 30.67 42.18
CA ALA A 93 -24.00 31.84 41.60
C ALA A 93 -24.99 32.60 40.70
N VAL A 94 -25.61 31.93 39.72
CA VAL A 94 -26.59 32.54 38.80
C VAL A 94 -27.81 33.12 39.51
N VAL A 95 -28.35 32.45 40.53
CA VAL A 95 -29.54 32.91 41.28
C VAL A 95 -29.23 34.11 42.17
N PHE A 96 -28.07 34.11 42.84
CA PHE A 96 -27.71 35.16 43.82
C PHE A 96 -26.95 36.34 43.20
N GLN A 97 -26.77 36.37 41.87
CA GLN A 97 -26.11 37.46 41.13
C GLN A 97 -26.96 38.72 40.92
N CYS A 98 -28.20 38.76 41.40
CA CYS A 98 -29.06 39.93 41.34
C CYS A 98 -29.51 40.42 42.72
N VAL A 99 -29.75 41.74 42.80
CA VAL A 99 -30.03 42.53 44.01
C VAL A 99 -31.19 42.07 44.93
N PRO A 100 -32.25 41.34 44.51
CA PRO A 100 -33.34 41.00 45.44
C PRO A 100 -32.92 40.23 46.70
N THR A 101 -31.85 39.45 46.64
CA THR A 101 -31.36 38.65 47.78
C THR A 101 -30.35 39.36 48.67
N SER A 102 -29.63 40.38 48.19
CA SER A 102 -28.79 41.21 49.07
C SER A 102 -29.66 42.15 49.92
N LEU A 103 -30.75 42.68 49.34
CA LEU A 103 -31.77 43.47 50.05
C LEU A 103 -32.53 42.69 51.15
N LEU A 104 -32.40 41.36 51.21
CA LEU A 104 -32.94 40.55 52.32
C LEU A 104 -31.96 40.46 53.52
N TRP A 105 -30.72 40.96 53.37
CA TRP A 105 -29.64 40.77 54.35
C TRP A 105 -28.98 42.08 54.81
N ASP A 106 -28.84 43.07 53.91
CA ASP A 106 -28.42 44.43 54.22
C ASP A 106 -29.02 45.41 53.20
N HIS A 107 -29.72 46.45 53.69
CA HIS A 107 -30.36 47.46 52.85
C HIS A 107 -29.41 48.59 52.40
N THR A 108 -28.17 48.64 52.88
CA THR A 108 -27.25 49.78 52.68
C THR A 108 -26.25 49.61 51.52
N VAL A 109 -26.15 48.40 50.95
CA VAL A 109 -25.20 48.11 49.87
C VAL A 109 -25.73 48.57 48.51
N VAL A 110 -25.06 49.56 47.90
CA VAL A 110 -25.36 50.02 46.54
C VAL A 110 -24.98 48.92 45.53
N GLY A 111 -25.99 48.27 44.95
CA GLY A 111 -25.79 47.07 44.15
C GLY A 111 -25.33 47.33 42.71
N HIS A 112 -24.14 46.85 42.38
CA HIS A 112 -23.74 46.60 40.98
C HIS A 112 -23.91 45.11 40.65
N CYS A 113 -24.63 44.78 39.58
CA CYS A 113 -24.60 43.43 39.03
C CYS A 113 -23.16 43.10 38.62
N LEU A 114 -22.65 41.96 39.07
CA LEU A 114 -21.29 41.49 38.79
C LEU A 114 -21.09 41.42 37.26
N ASN A 115 -19.93 41.85 36.76
CA ASN A 115 -19.66 42.00 35.33
C ASN A 115 -20.10 40.74 34.55
N VAL A 116 -21.15 40.89 33.74
CA VAL A 116 -21.85 39.80 33.04
C VAL A 116 -20.89 39.02 32.12
N ALA A 117 -19.90 39.69 31.53
CA ALA A 117 -18.87 39.01 30.76
C ALA A 117 -17.94 38.18 31.66
N ALA A 118 -17.43 38.74 32.76
CA ALA A 118 -16.58 38.02 33.71
C ALA A 118 -17.27 36.77 34.29
N LEU A 119 -18.59 36.85 34.52
CA LEU A 119 -19.45 35.72 34.83
C LEU A 119 -19.45 34.67 33.72
N PHE A 120 -19.73 35.06 32.48
CA PHE A 120 -19.78 34.12 31.35
C PHE A 120 -18.42 33.46 31.08
N TYR A 121 -17.30 34.18 31.19
CA TYR A 121 -15.95 33.62 31.13
C TYR A 121 -15.70 32.60 32.25
N SER A 122 -16.00 32.95 33.49
CA SER A 122 -15.78 32.07 34.65
C SER A 122 -16.62 30.79 34.53
N ASN A 123 -17.89 30.92 34.14
CA ASN A 123 -18.78 29.79 33.91
C ASN A 123 -18.26 28.90 32.76
N ALA A 124 -17.94 29.48 31.61
CA ALA A 124 -17.45 28.72 30.45
C ALA A 124 -16.11 28.00 30.73
N ALA A 125 -15.18 28.64 31.45
CA ALA A 125 -13.91 28.03 31.84
C ALA A 125 -14.09 26.85 32.81
N ILE A 126 -14.95 27.00 33.84
CA ILE A 126 -15.27 25.93 34.78
C ILE A 126 -15.97 24.76 34.08
N MET A 127 -16.88 25.06 33.14
CA MET A 127 -17.56 24.04 32.35
C MET A 127 -16.58 23.24 31.48
N ILE A 128 -15.70 23.92 30.72
CA ILE A 128 -14.67 23.25 29.91
C ILE A 128 -13.77 22.35 30.78
N GLY A 129 -13.35 22.81 31.96
CA GLY A 129 -12.57 21.98 32.89
C GLY A 129 -13.32 20.70 33.31
N MET A 130 -14.59 20.83 33.69
CA MET A 130 -15.43 19.70 34.11
C MET A 130 -15.76 18.74 32.96
N ASP A 131 -16.04 19.25 31.76
CA ASP A 131 -16.31 18.43 30.57
C ASP A 131 -15.05 17.71 30.09
N LEU A 132 -13.89 18.37 30.11
CA LEU A 132 -12.61 17.76 29.76
C LEU A 132 -12.25 16.63 30.74
N ILE A 133 -12.45 16.82 32.05
CA ILE A 133 -12.28 15.76 33.06
C ILE A 133 -13.27 14.61 32.80
N LEU A 134 -14.56 14.91 32.61
CA LEU A 134 -15.61 13.90 32.50
C LEU A 134 -15.53 13.05 31.22
N TYR A 135 -15.13 13.64 30.09
CA TYR A 135 -15.04 12.92 28.81
C TYR A 135 -13.66 12.30 28.54
N ILE A 136 -12.55 12.84 29.09
CA ILE A 136 -11.21 12.24 28.93
C ILE A 136 -10.94 11.14 29.97
N MET A 137 -11.35 11.28 31.23
CA MET A 137 -11.02 10.25 32.24
C MET A 137 -11.57 8.84 31.94
N PRO A 138 -12.78 8.65 31.37
CA PRO A 138 -13.22 7.33 30.97
C PRO A 138 -12.35 6.71 29.87
N ILE A 139 -11.67 7.50 29.03
CA ILE A 139 -10.67 6.99 28.07
C ILE A 139 -9.51 6.35 28.85
N LEU A 140 -8.95 7.06 29.82
CA LEU A 140 -7.84 6.58 30.66
C LEU A 140 -8.20 5.32 31.45
N PHE A 141 -9.38 5.29 32.09
CA PHE A 141 -9.80 4.15 32.90
C PHE A 141 -10.33 2.94 32.11
N THR A 142 -10.85 3.13 30.89
CA THR A 142 -11.29 2.01 30.03
C THR A 142 -10.20 1.49 29.09
N TRP A 143 -9.04 2.17 29.00
CA TRP A 143 -7.92 1.82 28.13
C TRP A 143 -7.44 0.36 28.27
N GLY A 144 -7.55 -0.23 29.47
CA GLY A 144 -7.19 -1.62 29.77
C GLY A 144 -8.32 -2.66 29.70
N ILE A 145 -9.57 -2.28 29.45
CA ILE A 145 -10.72 -3.19 29.59
C ILE A 145 -11.01 -3.94 28.27
N GLN A 146 -11.09 -5.27 28.32
CA GLN A 146 -11.44 -6.12 27.17
C GLN A 146 -12.94 -6.04 26.80
N LEU A 147 -13.34 -4.92 26.22
CA LEU A 147 -14.68 -4.72 25.66
C LEU A 147 -14.87 -5.51 24.35
N ARG A 148 -16.06 -6.10 24.15
CA ARG A 148 -16.44 -6.78 22.89
C ARG A 148 -16.46 -5.75 21.74
N PRO A 149 -16.32 -6.16 20.46
CA PRO A 149 -16.28 -5.21 19.33
C PRO A 149 -17.45 -4.22 19.27
N ALA A 150 -18.67 -4.67 19.53
CA ALA A 150 -19.87 -3.81 19.59
C ALA A 150 -19.92 -2.88 20.82
N GLN A 151 -19.17 -3.18 21.88
CA GLN A 151 -18.98 -2.28 23.03
C GLN A 151 -17.88 -1.26 22.75
N LYS A 152 -16.77 -1.68 22.10
CA LYS A 152 -15.73 -0.76 21.61
C LYS A 152 -16.26 0.24 20.59
N LEU A 153 -17.16 -0.17 19.69
CA LEU A 153 -17.80 0.74 18.74
C LEU A 153 -18.71 1.75 19.46
N GLY A 154 -19.57 1.30 20.37
CA GLY A 154 -20.43 2.19 21.16
C GLY A 154 -19.63 3.19 22.01
N LEU A 155 -18.53 2.74 22.62
CA LEU A 155 -17.63 3.60 23.40
C LEU A 155 -16.89 4.62 22.52
N ARG A 156 -16.44 4.23 21.32
CA ARG A 156 -15.86 5.16 20.34
C ARG A 156 -16.85 6.22 19.85
N PHE A 157 -18.12 5.85 19.64
CA PHE A 157 -19.18 6.82 19.36
C PHE A 157 -19.41 7.77 20.54
N LEU A 158 -19.43 7.25 21.78
CA LEU A 158 -19.53 8.05 23.00
C LEU A 158 -18.40 9.10 23.11
N PHE A 159 -17.16 8.71 22.79
CA PHE A 159 -16.01 9.61 22.79
C PHE A 159 -16.03 10.64 21.65
N GLY A 160 -16.40 10.23 20.43
CA GLY A 160 -16.57 11.16 19.30
C GLY A 160 -17.65 12.21 19.58
N LEU A 161 -18.73 11.81 20.26
CA LEU A 161 -19.79 12.70 20.72
C LEU A 161 -19.34 13.62 21.88
N GLY A 162 -18.52 13.13 22.82
CA GLY A 162 -17.92 13.97 23.87
C GLY A 162 -16.98 15.05 23.32
N PHE A 163 -16.27 14.76 22.23
CA PHE A 163 -15.45 15.76 21.54
C PHE A 163 -16.28 16.90 20.93
N LEU A 164 -17.48 16.61 20.43
CA LEU A 164 -18.42 17.63 19.94
C LEU A 164 -18.94 18.54 21.06
N VAL A 165 -19.12 18.00 22.28
CA VAL A 165 -19.48 18.81 23.47
C VAL A 165 -18.35 19.79 23.80
N ILE A 166 -17.10 19.34 23.82
CA ILE A 166 -15.93 20.22 24.05
C ILE A 166 -15.84 21.32 22.98
N ILE A 167 -16.08 20.99 21.70
CA ILE A 167 -16.13 21.99 20.61
C ILE A 167 -17.24 23.02 20.87
N SER A 168 -18.43 22.61 21.30
CA SER A 168 -19.51 23.54 21.68
C SER A 168 -19.10 24.48 22.81
N SER A 169 -18.44 23.96 23.85
CA SER A 169 -17.94 24.77 24.95
C SER A 169 -16.85 25.77 24.52
N CYS A 170 -15.99 25.40 23.57
CA CYS A 170 -15.01 26.32 22.96
C CYS A 170 -15.68 27.40 22.09
N ILE A 171 -16.70 27.04 21.29
CA ILE A 171 -17.50 28.01 20.52
C ILE A 171 -18.18 29.02 21.46
N ARG A 172 -18.63 28.58 22.64
CA ARG A 172 -19.19 29.47 23.68
C ARG A 172 -18.18 30.49 24.18
N LEU A 173 -16.94 30.09 24.51
CA LEU A 173 -15.88 31.03 24.88
C LEU A 173 -15.62 32.06 23.76
N TYR A 174 -15.55 31.59 22.51
CA TYR A 174 -15.38 32.47 21.35
C TYR A 174 -16.53 33.47 21.21
N VAL A 175 -17.80 33.04 21.37
CA VAL A 175 -18.96 33.95 21.32
C VAL A 175 -18.96 34.94 22.49
N VAL A 176 -18.51 34.57 23.68
CA VAL A 176 -18.39 35.50 24.83
C VAL A 176 -17.29 36.56 24.59
N ASP A 177 -16.20 36.17 23.94
CA ASP A 177 -15.14 37.09 23.48
C ASP A 177 -15.62 38.01 22.34
N ASP A 178 -16.40 37.47 21.41
CA ASP A 178 -17.07 38.21 20.32
C ASP A 178 -18.06 39.26 20.86
N VAL A 179 -18.85 38.92 21.88
CA VAL A 179 -19.75 39.84 22.60
C VAL A 179 -18.99 41.03 23.18
N LEU A 180 -17.88 40.76 23.88
CA LEU A 180 -17.07 41.81 24.50
C LEU A 180 -16.44 42.76 23.48
N LYS A 181 -16.10 42.26 22.28
CA LYS A 181 -15.44 43.03 21.23
C LYS A 181 -16.41 43.84 20.38
N HIS A 182 -17.59 43.30 20.07
CA HIS A 182 -18.50 43.85 19.06
C HIS A 182 -19.80 44.44 19.60
N GLY A 183 -20.12 44.24 20.88
CA GLY A 183 -21.15 45.01 21.62
C GLY A 183 -22.62 44.63 21.39
N ASP A 184 -22.94 43.87 20.33
CA ASP A 184 -24.30 43.35 20.11
C ASP A 184 -24.60 42.17 21.06
N MET A 185 -25.15 42.50 22.23
CA MET A 185 -25.53 41.53 23.25
C MET A 185 -26.76 40.69 22.87
N SER A 186 -27.72 41.22 22.10
CA SER A 186 -28.97 40.51 21.80
C SER A 186 -28.73 39.37 20.81
N TYR A 187 -28.06 39.68 19.69
CA TYR A 187 -27.76 38.70 18.66
C TYR A 187 -26.81 37.60 19.17
N ASN A 188 -25.76 38.00 19.89
CA ASN A 188 -24.75 37.04 20.34
C ASN A 188 -25.20 36.22 21.57
N ALA A 189 -26.04 36.76 22.46
CA ALA A 189 -26.69 35.94 23.48
C ALA A 189 -27.59 34.86 22.85
N ALA A 190 -28.31 35.19 21.77
CA ALA A 190 -29.11 34.20 21.03
C ALA A 190 -28.24 33.08 20.45
N ARG A 191 -27.12 33.42 19.78
CA ARG A 191 -26.13 32.45 19.27
C ARG A 191 -25.56 31.56 20.39
N MET A 192 -25.21 32.14 21.53
CA MET A 192 -24.68 31.41 22.70
C MET A 192 -25.71 30.41 23.26
N LEU A 193 -26.97 30.82 23.38
CA LEU A 193 -28.03 29.98 23.95
C LEU A 193 -28.45 28.87 22.99
N LEU A 194 -28.48 29.11 21.68
CA LEU A 194 -28.70 28.07 20.67
C LEU A 194 -27.61 26.99 20.68
N ALA A 195 -26.34 27.39 20.83
CA ALA A 195 -25.24 26.43 21.02
C ALA A 195 -25.42 25.62 22.32
N SER A 196 -25.81 26.30 23.41
CA SER A 196 -26.12 25.67 24.71
C SER A 196 -27.25 24.65 24.62
N GLU A 197 -28.26 24.92 23.80
CA GLU A 197 -29.41 24.04 23.59
C GLU A 197 -29.03 22.81 22.76
N PHE A 198 -28.26 22.98 21.69
CA PHE A 198 -27.74 21.88 20.90
C PHE A 198 -26.84 20.95 21.73
N GLU A 199 -25.94 21.52 22.54
CA GLU A 199 -25.07 20.79 23.47
C GLU A 199 -25.86 19.91 24.44
N ASN A 200 -26.87 20.48 25.12
CA ASN A 200 -27.70 19.76 26.08
C ASN A 200 -28.52 18.63 25.43
N HIS A 201 -29.11 18.88 24.25
CA HIS A 201 -29.88 17.84 23.53
C HIS A 201 -28.97 16.70 23.05
N LEU A 202 -27.77 17.02 22.55
CA LEU A 202 -26.78 16.03 22.17
C LEU A 202 -26.34 15.21 23.39
N ALA A 203 -26.06 15.88 24.52
CA ALA A 203 -25.65 15.25 25.77
C ALA A 203 -26.75 14.33 26.37
N ILE A 204 -28.03 14.71 26.27
CA ILE A 204 -29.16 13.84 26.62
C ILE A 204 -29.17 12.59 25.73
N CYS A 205 -29.08 12.73 24.41
CA CYS A 205 -29.04 11.59 23.47
C CYS A 205 -27.90 10.61 23.77
N ILE A 206 -26.71 11.13 24.09
CA ILE A 206 -25.54 10.35 24.55
C ILE A 206 -25.91 9.54 25.81
N SER A 207 -26.46 10.19 26.84
CA SER A 207 -26.77 9.55 28.12
C SER A 207 -27.90 8.51 28.03
N CYS A 208 -28.86 8.69 27.12
CA CYS A 208 -29.99 7.79 26.92
C CYS A 208 -29.67 6.58 26.01
N ALA A 209 -28.60 6.62 25.20
CA ALA A 209 -28.27 5.58 24.23
C ALA A 209 -28.20 4.13 24.80
N PRO A 210 -27.67 3.87 26.02
CA PRO A 210 -27.67 2.53 26.61
C PRO A 210 -29.08 2.04 26.97
N ALA A 211 -29.93 2.92 27.50
CA ALA A 211 -31.30 2.60 27.88
C ALA A 211 -32.19 2.35 26.65
N ILE A 212 -32.03 3.16 25.59
CA ILE A 212 -32.68 2.95 24.30
C ILE A 212 -32.28 1.58 23.73
N ARG A 213 -30.99 1.24 23.75
CA ARG A 213 -30.51 -0.08 23.31
C ARG A 213 -31.11 -1.23 24.14
N ALA A 214 -31.19 -1.09 25.46
CA ALA A 214 -31.80 -2.09 26.34
C ALA A 214 -33.29 -2.28 26.00
N MET A 215 -34.06 -1.19 25.87
CA MET A 215 -35.48 -1.22 25.54
C MET A 215 -35.73 -1.86 24.17
N LEU A 216 -34.98 -1.46 23.13
CA LEU A 216 -35.07 -2.07 21.80
C LEU A 216 -34.80 -3.59 21.85
N SER A 217 -33.78 -4.01 22.61
CA SER A 217 -33.40 -5.41 22.73
C SER A 217 -34.37 -6.27 23.56
N GLY A 218 -35.01 -5.71 24.58
CA GLY A 218 -35.89 -6.44 25.50
C GLY A 218 -37.37 -6.47 25.10
N LEU A 219 -37.87 -5.42 24.44
CA LEU A 219 -39.31 -5.27 24.16
C LEU A 219 -39.70 -5.47 22.69
N ILE A 220 -38.86 -5.02 21.76
CA ILE A 220 -39.21 -4.98 20.32
C ILE A 220 -38.66 -6.19 19.58
N ILE A 221 -37.38 -6.51 19.75
CA ILE A 221 -36.75 -7.64 19.04
C ILE A 221 -37.49 -8.97 19.27
N PRO A 222 -37.87 -9.38 20.51
CA PRO A 222 -38.61 -10.62 20.72
C PRO A 222 -39.97 -10.63 20.00
N LYS A 223 -40.79 -9.58 20.19
CA LYS A 223 -42.13 -9.49 19.58
C LYS A 223 -42.11 -9.47 18.05
N VAL A 224 -41.13 -8.81 17.45
CA VAL A 224 -40.94 -8.82 15.98
C VAL A 224 -40.52 -10.20 15.49
N GLN A 225 -39.69 -10.91 16.26
CA GLN A 225 -39.23 -12.25 15.92
C GLN A 225 -40.37 -13.28 16.04
N ASP A 226 -41.19 -13.20 17.09
CA ASP A 226 -42.41 -14.02 17.27
C ASP A 226 -43.42 -13.77 16.14
N TYR A 227 -43.66 -12.49 15.79
CA TYR A 227 -44.54 -12.12 14.67
C TYR A 227 -44.04 -12.69 13.33
N TYR A 228 -42.74 -12.62 13.09
CA TYR A 228 -42.11 -13.15 11.87
C TYR A 228 -42.21 -14.68 11.79
N VAL A 229 -42.04 -15.39 12.91
CA VAL A 229 -42.22 -16.85 13.00
C VAL A 229 -43.68 -17.23 12.74
N SER A 230 -44.66 -16.60 13.40
CA SER A 230 -46.09 -16.90 13.17
C SER A 230 -46.55 -16.59 11.74
N SER A 231 -45.95 -15.56 11.11
CA SER A 231 -46.24 -15.21 9.72
C SER A 231 -45.67 -16.25 8.75
N ARG A 232 -44.44 -16.72 9.01
CA ARG A 232 -43.78 -17.77 8.22
C ARG A 232 -44.54 -19.10 8.30
N GLU A 233 -45.04 -19.48 9.49
CA GLU A 233 -45.85 -20.68 9.65
C GLU A 233 -47.19 -20.61 8.93
N ARG A 234 -47.86 -19.44 8.92
CA ARG A 234 -49.08 -19.22 8.15
C ARG A 234 -48.83 -19.32 6.63
N LEU A 235 -47.75 -18.74 6.14
CA LEU A 235 -47.35 -18.84 4.73
C LEU A 235 -46.99 -20.28 4.31
N SER A 236 -46.44 -21.11 5.21
CA SER A 236 -46.13 -22.52 4.90
C SER A 236 -47.34 -23.46 4.90
N ARG A 237 -48.53 -23.01 5.27
CA ARG A 237 -49.78 -23.81 5.27
C ARG A 237 -50.67 -23.55 4.04
N LEU A 238 -50.23 -22.72 3.10
CA LEU A 238 -50.95 -22.49 1.84
C LEU A 238 -50.69 -23.66 0.86
N PRO A 239 -51.73 -24.31 0.31
CA PRO A 239 -51.56 -25.43 -0.60
C PRO A 239 -50.92 -25.00 -1.93
N SER A 240 -49.91 -25.75 -2.38
CA SER A 240 -49.20 -25.52 -3.64
C SER A 240 -50.03 -25.98 -4.84
N PHE A 241 -50.13 -25.14 -5.87
CA PHE A 241 -50.78 -25.48 -7.15
C PHE A 241 -50.05 -26.61 -7.89
N PRO A 242 -50.77 -27.48 -8.63
CA PRO A 242 -50.18 -28.65 -9.30
C PRO A 242 -49.50 -28.30 -10.62
N SER A 243 -48.34 -28.93 -10.88
CA SER A 243 -47.66 -28.96 -12.18
C SER A 243 -47.93 -30.28 -12.91
N SER A 244 -48.18 -30.25 -14.21
CA SER A 244 -48.58 -31.41 -15.01
C SER A 244 -47.42 -32.22 -15.60
N ASN A 245 -47.68 -33.54 -15.74
CA ASN A 245 -47.03 -34.54 -16.61
C ASN A 245 -45.51 -34.78 -16.42
N SER A 246 -45.07 -36.01 -16.11
CA SER A 246 -45.27 -37.22 -16.93
C SER A 246 -45.23 -38.53 -16.11
N LYS A 247 -45.53 -39.67 -16.75
CA LYS A 247 -45.89 -40.96 -16.12
C LYS A 247 -44.75 -42.00 -16.08
N ASN A 248 -45.02 -43.11 -15.36
CA ASN A 248 -44.39 -44.45 -15.41
C ASN A 248 -43.03 -44.58 -14.68
N ASP A 249 -42.72 -45.64 -13.90
CA ASP A 249 -43.37 -46.96 -13.68
C ASP A 249 -43.34 -47.48 -12.21
N SER A 250 -44.03 -48.60 -11.97
CA SER A 250 -44.29 -49.41 -10.74
C SER A 250 -43.06 -49.84 -9.90
N GLU A 251 -43.11 -49.81 -8.57
CA GLU A 251 -43.66 -50.82 -7.61
C GLU A 251 -43.01 -52.22 -7.62
N LEU A 252 -42.27 -52.56 -6.54
CA LEU A 252 -42.58 -53.73 -5.68
C LEU A 252 -41.93 -53.60 -4.28
N SER A 253 -42.52 -54.23 -3.27
CA SER A 253 -42.12 -54.13 -1.86
C SER A 253 -41.70 -55.48 -1.26
N SER A 254 -40.92 -55.46 -0.16
CA SER A 254 -41.34 -55.99 1.17
C SER A 254 -40.18 -56.39 2.11
N SER A 255 -40.54 -56.58 3.39
CA SER A 255 -39.76 -57.09 4.53
C SER A 255 -38.86 -56.10 5.32
N LEU A 256 -39.25 -55.93 6.60
CA LEU A 256 -38.62 -55.22 7.72
C LEU A 256 -38.79 -56.15 8.94
N PRO A 257 -37.94 -56.07 9.99
CA PRO A 257 -38.34 -55.22 11.12
C PRO A 257 -37.21 -54.46 11.84
N ARG A 258 -37.44 -53.16 11.99
CA ARG A 258 -37.18 -52.29 13.17
C ARG A 258 -35.92 -52.53 14.03
N GLU A 259 -35.01 -51.57 13.97
CA GLU A 259 -34.90 -50.52 15.01
C GLU A 259 -34.45 -49.17 14.38
N SER A 260 -34.81 -48.04 14.99
CA SER A 260 -34.55 -46.66 14.53
C SER A 260 -34.80 -45.69 15.70
N PRO A 261 -34.54 -44.35 15.60
CA PRO A 261 -33.85 -43.56 14.57
C PRO A 261 -32.61 -42.84 15.18
N SER A 262 -31.92 -41.82 14.66
CA SER A 262 -31.93 -41.03 13.40
C SER A 262 -30.56 -40.32 13.27
N SER A 263 -30.13 -39.93 12.06
CA SER A 263 -29.14 -38.85 11.92
C SER A 263 -29.81 -37.47 11.95
N PRO A 264 -29.12 -36.39 12.37
CA PRO A 264 -29.55 -35.03 12.10
C PRO A 264 -29.02 -34.59 10.73
N ALA A 265 -29.93 -34.30 9.81
CA ALA A 265 -29.59 -33.76 8.49
C ALA A 265 -29.12 -32.29 8.55
N LYS A 266 -28.54 -31.86 7.42
CA LYS A 266 -28.31 -30.47 6.99
C LYS A 266 -29.27 -29.46 7.63
N GLN A 267 -28.71 -28.40 8.22
CA GLN A 267 -29.39 -27.10 8.31
C GLN A 267 -28.50 -26.01 7.72
N ALA A 268 -29.03 -25.34 6.69
CA ALA A 268 -28.40 -24.22 6.02
C ALA A 268 -29.19 -22.93 6.29
N ARG A 269 -28.50 -21.79 6.15
CA ARG A 269 -29.01 -20.41 6.13
C ARG A 269 -29.61 -19.85 7.44
N THR A 270 -28.91 -18.86 8.00
CA THR A 270 -29.46 -17.50 8.25
C THR A 270 -28.32 -16.51 8.57
N SER A 271 -27.96 -15.63 7.63
CA SER A 271 -27.10 -14.46 7.91
C SER A 271 -27.32 -13.30 6.92
N THR A 272 -28.57 -13.06 6.52
CA THR A 272 -28.93 -12.00 5.55
C THR A 272 -30.10 -11.14 6.04
N ILE A 273 -30.24 -10.94 7.35
CA ILE A 273 -31.24 -10.03 7.96
C ILE A 273 -30.61 -9.26 9.14
N GLN A 274 -29.59 -8.44 8.85
CA GLN A 274 -29.17 -7.35 9.76
C GLN A 274 -29.00 -6.01 9.03
N SER A 275 -28.66 -6.01 7.74
CA SER A 275 -28.51 -4.78 6.93
C SER A 275 -29.83 -4.07 6.60
N ARG A 276 -30.97 -4.77 6.63
CA ARG A 276 -32.30 -4.17 6.31
C ARG A 276 -33.07 -3.60 7.52
N PHE A 277 -32.65 -3.88 8.76
CA PHE A 277 -33.32 -3.31 9.94
C PHE A 277 -32.89 -1.87 10.24
N TYR A 278 -31.62 -1.53 9.94
CA TYR A 278 -31.08 -0.18 10.18
C TYR A 278 -31.55 0.88 9.16
N ALA A 279 -31.97 0.47 7.95
CA ALA A 279 -32.49 1.39 6.95
C ALA A 279 -33.93 1.88 7.22
N GLY A 280 -34.68 1.18 8.09
CA GLY A 280 -36.10 1.48 8.35
C GLY A 280 -36.36 2.56 9.41
N ILE A 281 -35.36 2.93 10.22
CA ILE A 281 -35.54 3.85 11.36
C ILE A 281 -35.13 5.30 11.02
N LEU A 282 -34.34 5.51 9.96
CA LEU A 282 -33.93 6.85 9.48
C LEU A 282 -34.77 7.37 8.31
N GLY A 283 -35.90 6.72 8.00
CA GLY A 283 -36.78 7.06 6.89
C GLY A 283 -37.65 8.33 7.01
N PRO A 284 -38.09 8.79 8.21
CA PRO A 284 -39.06 9.88 8.30
C PRO A 284 -38.43 11.25 8.67
N LEU A 285 -37.63 11.82 7.77
CA LEU A 285 -37.18 13.22 7.86
C LEU A 285 -37.04 13.90 6.48
N SER A 286 -37.94 13.56 5.55
CA SER A 286 -37.96 14.07 4.16
C SER A 286 -39.30 14.72 3.76
N TRP A 287 -39.70 15.75 4.52
CA TRP A 287 -40.66 16.77 4.10
C TRP A 287 -39.93 18.14 4.10
N SER A 288 -40.18 19.13 3.24
CA SER A 288 -40.84 19.16 1.93
C SER A 288 -40.73 20.59 1.37
N LEU A 289 -39.75 20.90 0.51
CA LEU A 289 -39.67 22.21 -0.16
C LEU A 289 -39.42 22.03 -1.66
N ARG A 290 -40.42 22.37 -2.48
CA ARG A 290 -40.33 22.45 -3.94
C ARG A 290 -39.98 23.88 -4.35
N PRO A 291 -38.92 24.12 -5.14
CA PRO A 291 -38.78 25.38 -5.87
C PRO A 291 -39.73 25.41 -7.09
N ARG A 292 -40.50 26.48 -7.26
CA ARG A 292 -41.09 26.84 -8.57
C ARG A 292 -40.08 27.68 -9.37
N PRO A 293 -40.11 27.66 -10.71
CA PRO A 293 -39.11 28.33 -11.54
C PRO A 293 -39.44 29.81 -11.84
N ARG A 294 -38.40 30.61 -12.10
CA ARG A 294 -38.28 31.93 -12.79
C ARG A 294 -37.12 32.71 -12.11
N LYS A 295 -36.31 33.56 -12.75
CA LYS A 295 -36.20 34.05 -14.16
C LYS A 295 -34.79 34.62 -14.37
N ASN A 296 -34.25 34.58 -15.59
CA ASN A 296 -33.01 35.32 -15.93
C ASN A 296 -33.29 36.83 -16.07
N VAL A 297 -32.46 37.69 -15.47
CA VAL A 297 -32.04 39.05 -15.94
C VAL A 297 -30.65 39.35 -15.31
N PRO A 298 -29.67 39.93 -16.04
CA PRO A 298 -28.33 40.25 -15.51
C PRO A 298 -28.14 41.75 -15.18
N VAL A 299 -27.35 42.09 -14.14
CA VAL A 299 -26.83 43.46 -13.88
C VAL A 299 -25.41 43.41 -13.27
N ARG A 300 -24.65 44.48 -13.51
CA ARG A 300 -23.21 44.80 -13.28
C ARG A 300 -22.83 45.26 -11.86
N ASP A 301 -21.51 45.13 -11.55
CA ASP A 301 -20.58 46.03 -10.80
C ASP A 301 -20.95 46.55 -9.38
N PRO A 302 -20.03 47.18 -8.59
CA PRO A 302 -18.56 47.33 -8.71
C PRO A 302 -17.75 46.98 -7.42
N ASP A 303 -16.42 47.20 -7.50
CA ASP A 303 -15.46 47.64 -6.45
C ASP A 303 -15.17 46.83 -5.15
N LEU A 304 -13.87 46.50 -5.02
CA LEU A 304 -12.97 46.62 -3.84
C LEU A 304 -13.31 45.77 -2.57
N GLU A 305 -12.36 45.27 -1.78
CA GLU A 305 -10.99 45.77 -1.53
C GLU A 305 -10.03 44.62 -1.16
N SER A 306 -8.74 44.77 -1.45
CA SER A 306 -7.68 43.78 -1.23
C SER A 306 -7.18 43.77 0.22
N ALA A 307 -7.03 42.56 0.80
CA ALA A 307 -6.26 42.34 2.01
C ALA A 307 -5.33 41.13 1.82
N ASP A 308 -4.12 41.40 1.32
CA ASP A 308 -3.10 40.38 1.05
C ASP A 308 -2.56 39.77 2.35
N LEU A 309 -2.58 38.45 2.42
CA LEU A 309 -1.82 37.64 3.37
C LEU A 309 -1.17 36.47 2.61
N ASP A 310 -0.03 36.75 1.98
CA ASP A 310 0.77 35.76 1.26
C ASP A 310 1.28 34.65 2.20
N PHE A 311 0.67 33.47 2.08
CA PHE A 311 1.33 32.22 2.46
C PHE A 311 2.17 31.73 1.27
N HIS A 312 3.42 32.18 1.21
CA HIS A 312 4.42 31.61 0.30
C HIS A 312 4.74 30.15 0.70
N ASP A 313 4.23 29.19 -0.06
CA ASP A 313 4.58 27.77 0.06
C ASP A 313 5.13 27.24 -1.27
N SER A 314 6.33 27.70 -1.63
CA SER A 314 7.05 27.31 -2.85
C SER A 314 8.14 26.27 -2.56
N MET A 315 7.75 25.00 -2.45
CA MET A 315 8.72 23.89 -2.50
C MET A 315 9.17 23.61 -3.95
N PRO A 316 10.47 23.74 -4.29
CA PRO A 316 10.96 23.37 -5.61
C PRO A 316 11.01 21.85 -5.80
N ASN A 317 10.58 21.39 -6.98
CA ASN A 317 10.82 20.01 -7.42
C ASN A 317 12.33 19.69 -7.44
N PRO A 318 12.76 18.49 -7.03
CA PRO A 318 14.13 18.06 -7.27
C PRO A 318 14.38 17.90 -8.77
N LEU A 319 15.34 18.66 -9.30
CA LEU A 319 15.79 18.59 -10.69
C LEU A 319 16.34 17.18 -11.03
N PRO A 320 16.24 16.73 -12.29
CA PRO A 320 16.74 15.42 -12.70
C PRO A 320 18.27 15.34 -12.57
N THR A 321 18.74 14.23 -12.01
CA THR A 321 20.18 13.94 -11.84
C THR A 321 20.83 13.68 -13.21
N VAL A 322 22.01 14.27 -13.43
CA VAL A 322 22.74 14.18 -14.71
C VAL A 322 23.15 12.74 -15.01
N HIS A 323 22.58 12.18 -16.08
CA HIS A 323 23.08 10.96 -16.73
C HIS A 323 23.14 11.14 -18.25
N THR A 324 24.34 10.92 -18.80
CA THR A 324 24.61 10.52 -20.19
C THR A 324 24.14 11.45 -21.32
N LEU A 325 24.93 12.49 -21.60
CA LEU A 325 25.01 13.12 -22.93
C LEU A 325 26.35 12.77 -23.60
N ILE A 326 26.47 11.54 -24.11
CA ILE A 326 27.51 11.17 -25.08
C ILE A 326 26.83 10.40 -26.21
N ALA A 327 27.02 10.90 -27.44
CA ALA A 327 26.70 10.25 -28.72
C ALA A 327 25.22 9.88 -29.03
N GLN A 328 24.39 10.89 -29.28
CA GLN A 328 23.45 10.83 -30.42
C GLN A 328 23.64 12.07 -31.30
N GLY A 329 24.13 11.86 -32.52
CA GLY A 329 24.34 12.90 -33.52
C GLY A 329 24.39 12.26 -34.92
N PRO A 330 23.58 12.70 -35.90
CA PRO A 330 23.44 12.01 -37.17
C PRO A 330 24.53 12.45 -38.17
N ASN A 331 25.71 11.81 -38.11
CA ASN A 331 26.60 11.52 -39.26
C ASN A 331 27.95 10.98 -38.77
N ALA A 332 28.16 9.67 -38.91
CA ALA A 332 29.46 9.04 -38.64
C ALA A 332 30.31 9.01 -39.92
N GLN A 333 31.13 10.05 -40.16
CA GLN A 333 32.26 9.99 -41.10
C GLN A 333 33.23 11.19 -40.93
N ARG A 334 34.33 10.98 -40.21
CA ARG A 334 35.65 11.65 -40.33
C ARG A 334 36.66 10.94 -39.41
N PRO A 335 37.92 10.75 -39.82
CA PRO A 335 38.91 10.04 -39.02
C PRO A 335 39.50 10.93 -37.91
N TYR A 336 39.79 10.33 -36.75
CA TYR A 336 40.53 10.96 -35.66
C TYR A 336 42.01 10.61 -35.76
N THR A 337 42.90 11.59 -35.58
CA THR A 337 44.33 11.37 -35.33
C THR A 337 44.63 11.71 -33.86
N SER A 338 45.31 10.80 -33.16
CA SER A 338 45.70 10.95 -31.76
C SER A 338 47.20 10.74 -31.61
N GLU A 339 47.89 11.68 -30.99
CA GLU A 339 49.27 11.53 -30.53
C GLU A 339 49.32 11.33 -29.01
N LYS A 340 50.37 10.66 -28.53
CA LYS A 340 50.60 10.34 -27.12
C LYS A 340 51.99 10.79 -26.70
N GLU A 341 52.03 11.71 -25.73
CA GLU A 341 53.17 11.95 -24.85
C GLU A 341 52.67 11.96 -23.40
N ASP A 342 53.54 11.55 -22.47
CA ASP A 342 53.34 11.58 -21.00
C ASP A 342 51.94 11.19 -20.49
N GLY A 343 51.41 10.08 -21.02
CA GLY A 343 50.21 9.43 -20.51
C GLY A 343 48.90 10.17 -20.77
N LYS A 344 48.91 11.29 -21.50
CA LYS A 344 47.72 12.04 -21.90
C LYS A 344 47.40 11.82 -23.38
N ILE A 345 46.11 11.85 -23.72
CA ILE A 345 45.62 11.72 -25.09
C ILE A 345 45.09 13.08 -25.53
N TYR A 346 45.69 13.65 -26.56
CA TYR A 346 45.27 14.93 -27.13
C TYR A 346 44.33 14.70 -28.31
N VAL A 347 43.12 15.27 -28.25
CA VAL A 347 42.12 15.20 -29.33
C VAL A 347 41.86 16.62 -29.83
N LYS A 348 42.43 16.97 -30.99
CA LYS A 348 42.15 18.24 -31.66
C LYS A 348 40.75 18.20 -32.30
N ARG A 349 39.94 19.22 -32.03
CA ARG A 349 38.69 19.49 -32.74
C ARG A 349 38.62 20.98 -33.07
N GLU A 350 38.63 21.32 -34.35
CA GLU A 350 38.26 22.67 -34.80
C GLU A 350 36.75 22.87 -34.63
N ILE A 351 36.35 24.00 -34.06
CA ILE A 351 34.96 24.42 -33.95
C ILE A 351 34.75 25.59 -34.90
N SER A 352 33.92 25.41 -35.92
CA SER A 352 33.51 26.48 -36.83
C SER A 352 32.40 27.31 -36.19
N THR A 353 32.52 28.63 -36.25
CA THR A 353 31.59 29.59 -35.64
C THR A 353 30.31 29.77 -36.45
N ARG A 354 29.42 28.75 -36.45
CA ARG A 354 28.08 28.90 -37.04
C ARG A 354 27.01 27.93 -36.53
N GLU A 355 26.72 27.95 -35.23
CA GLU A 355 25.47 27.38 -34.68
C GLU A 355 25.19 27.97 -33.29
N THR A 356 24.20 28.87 -33.20
CA THR A 356 23.78 29.51 -31.95
C THR A 356 22.27 29.38 -31.80
N PHE A 357 21.80 28.68 -30.77
CA PHE A 357 20.40 28.68 -30.36
C PHE A 357 20.29 28.91 -28.85
N LEU A 358 19.63 30.00 -28.47
CA LEU A 358 19.30 30.37 -27.10
C LEU A 358 17.92 29.80 -26.71
N PRO A 359 17.72 29.50 -25.43
CA PRO A 359 16.45 29.83 -24.77
C PRO A 359 16.66 30.75 -23.56
N SER A 360 15.70 31.63 -23.33
CA SER A 360 15.71 32.69 -22.31
C SER A 360 15.40 32.18 -20.90
N LEU A 361 16.14 32.69 -19.91
CA LEU A 361 15.77 32.63 -18.50
C LEU A 361 14.80 33.78 -18.16
N SER A 362 13.81 33.49 -17.31
CA SER A 362 12.91 34.48 -16.68
C SER A 362 13.21 34.54 -15.17
N PRO A 363 13.12 35.71 -14.50
CA PRO A 363 13.80 35.92 -13.22
C PRO A 363 12.91 35.71 -12.00
N THR A 364 13.19 34.69 -11.17
CA THR A 364 12.61 34.62 -9.81
C THR A 364 13.47 33.80 -8.83
N PHE A 365 14.67 34.30 -8.49
CA PHE A 365 15.31 33.96 -7.20
C PHE A 365 16.06 35.18 -6.65
N GLY A 366 15.41 35.88 -5.73
CA GLY A 366 16.04 36.93 -4.93
C GLY A 366 16.77 36.34 -3.73
N ARG A 367 17.99 36.82 -3.49
CA ARG A 367 18.71 36.90 -2.21
C ARG A 367 18.33 35.90 -1.11
N ASN A 368 19.14 34.85 -0.96
CA ASN A 368 19.59 34.44 0.38
C ASN A 368 20.99 33.79 0.30
N PRO A 369 22.03 34.29 1.02
CA PRO A 369 23.42 33.91 0.77
C PRO A 369 23.98 32.91 1.80
N ASP A 370 23.49 31.66 1.84
CA ASP A 370 23.98 30.62 2.77
C ASP A 370 24.12 29.24 2.11
N PHE A 371 25.08 29.10 1.19
CA PHE A 371 25.66 27.81 0.79
C PHE A 371 27.16 27.98 0.49
N LEU A 372 27.96 27.97 1.56
CA LEU A 372 29.42 27.89 1.45
C LEU A 372 29.82 26.44 1.13
N TRP A 373 30.51 26.23 0.01
CA TRP A 373 31.25 24.98 -0.23
C TRP A 373 32.59 25.06 0.48
N ILE A 374 32.95 24.00 1.22
CA ILE A 374 34.26 23.87 1.86
C ILE A 374 35.10 22.90 1.02
N ASP A 375 36.17 23.42 0.46
CA ASP A 375 37.28 22.67 -0.15
C ASP A 375 38.15 22.02 0.95
N SER A 376 38.81 20.91 0.61
CA SER A 376 39.71 20.14 1.47
C SER A 376 40.86 20.93 2.13
N ASP A 377 41.33 22.03 1.54
CA ASP A 377 42.50 22.79 2.04
C ASP A 377 42.16 24.13 2.73
N GLY A 378 40.87 24.43 2.95
CA GLY A 378 40.45 25.40 3.96
C GLY A 378 40.74 26.88 3.69
N GLN A 379 40.95 27.31 2.44
CA GLN A 379 41.00 28.73 2.06
C GLN A 379 39.92 29.09 1.03
N SER A 380 39.26 30.23 1.24
CA SER A 380 38.22 30.77 0.36
C SER A 380 38.82 31.83 -0.56
N THR A 381 38.61 31.70 -1.88
CA THR A 381 38.94 32.74 -2.86
C THR A 381 37.74 33.06 -3.74
N VAL A 382 37.50 34.36 -3.93
CA VAL A 382 36.40 34.89 -4.75
C VAL A 382 36.93 35.16 -6.15
N ALA A 383 36.29 34.60 -7.18
CA ALA A 383 36.65 34.90 -8.57
C ALA A 383 36.09 36.28 -9.00
N PRO A 384 36.89 37.14 -9.67
CA PRO A 384 36.45 38.44 -10.14
C PRO A 384 35.70 38.36 -11.48
N SER A 385 34.77 39.29 -11.69
CA SER A 385 34.05 39.47 -12.96
C SER A 385 34.79 40.42 -13.90
N THR A 386 34.93 40.08 -15.19
CA THR A 386 35.38 41.02 -16.22
C THR A 386 34.53 40.96 -17.51
N HIS A 387 34.40 42.12 -18.14
CA HIS A 387 33.81 42.34 -19.45
C HIS A 387 34.90 42.33 -20.53
N GLY A 388 34.57 41.78 -21.71
CA GLY A 388 35.24 42.14 -22.97
C GLY A 388 36.39 41.25 -23.44
N GLY A 389 36.17 40.58 -24.57
CA GLY A 389 37.18 40.39 -25.63
C GLY A 389 38.34 39.41 -25.38
N ASN A 390 38.23 38.23 -26.00
CA ASN A 390 39.29 37.25 -26.29
C ASN A 390 40.01 36.59 -25.09
N ILE A 391 39.91 35.27 -25.03
CA ILE A 391 40.81 34.40 -24.25
C ILE A 391 41.56 33.52 -25.25
N THR A 392 42.86 33.75 -25.39
CA THR A 392 43.81 32.78 -25.96
C THR A 392 44.58 32.15 -24.81
N GLU A 393 43.93 31.21 -24.12
CA GLU A 393 44.58 30.31 -23.17
C GLU A 393 44.12 28.89 -23.51
N ASP A 394 45.04 27.93 -23.44
CA ASP A 394 44.72 26.53 -23.60
C ASP A 394 43.71 26.15 -22.51
N ILE A 395 42.47 25.88 -22.90
CA ILE A 395 41.49 25.28 -21.99
C ILE A 395 41.99 23.87 -21.70
N VAL A 396 42.79 23.75 -20.64
CA VAL A 396 43.04 22.50 -19.95
C VAL A 396 41.70 22.08 -19.37
N LEU A 397 40.93 21.38 -20.18
CA LEU A 397 39.89 20.49 -19.71
C LEU A 397 40.61 19.45 -18.85
N THR A 398 40.76 19.78 -17.57
CA THR A 398 40.94 18.79 -16.51
C THR A 398 39.65 18.00 -16.46
N VAL A 399 39.49 17.08 -17.42
CA VAL A 399 38.52 16.00 -17.32
C VAL A 399 38.82 15.38 -15.96
N PRO A 400 37.89 15.43 -14.99
CA PRO A 400 38.12 14.74 -13.73
C PRO A 400 38.41 13.29 -14.13
N PRO A 401 39.55 12.70 -13.72
CA PRO A 401 39.81 11.31 -14.03
C PRO A 401 38.59 10.52 -13.59
N LEU A 402 38.13 9.59 -14.43
CA LEU A 402 37.04 8.67 -14.11
C LEU A 402 37.29 8.13 -12.70
N ALA A 403 36.57 8.66 -11.71
CA ALA A 403 36.83 8.42 -10.29
C ALA A 403 36.26 7.06 -9.84
N PHE A 404 36.43 6.06 -10.71
CA PHE A 404 36.29 4.65 -10.42
C PHE A 404 37.61 4.14 -9.87
N PHE A 405 37.71 4.20 -8.54
CA PHE A 405 38.77 3.60 -7.73
C PHE A 405 40.16 4.20 -7.92
N ASP A 406 40.58 4.98 -6.92
CA ASP A 406 41.96 5.46 -6.77
C ASP A 406 42.94 4.29 -6.89
N SER A 407 43.89 4.40 -7.84
CA SER A 407 44.75 3.33 -8.32
C SER A 407 46.00 3.17 -7.45
N GLN A 408 45.80 2.98 -6.14
CA GLN A 408 46.85 2.56 -5.24
C GLN A 408 46.90 1.03 -5.11
N MET A 409 48.10 0.50 -4.82
CA MET A 409 48.39 -0.93 -4.64
C MET A 409 47.31 -1.64 -3.80
N ALA A 410 46.83 -2.77 -4.31
CA ALA A 410 45.53 -3.34 -3.97
C ALA A 410 45.35 -3.74 -2.50
N ASN A 411 44.87 -2.80 -1.67
CA ASN A 411 44.28 -3.11 -0.38
C ASN A 411 43.04 -4.00 -0.59
N GLN A 412 42.96 -5.10 0.17
CA GLN A 412 41.80 -5.99 0.18
C GLN A 412 40.54 -5.21 0.57
N LEU A 413 39.38 -5.54 -0.02
CA LEU A 413 38.09 -5.02 0.45
C LEU A 413 37.86 -5.49 1.90
N ARG A 414 37.74 -4.53 2.80
CA ARG A 414 37.53 -4.74 4.24
C ARG A 414 36.14 -4.26 4.65
N TYR A 415 35.57 -4.93 5.64
CA TYR A 415 34.29 -4.60 6.26
C TYR A 415 34.48 -4.42 7.77
N ASP A 416 35.70 -4.03 8.18
CA ASP A 416 36.06 -3.76 9.57
C ASP A 416 35.05 -2.79 10.21
N GLU A 417 34.66 -3.08 11.45
CA GLU A 417 33.63 -2.35 12.22
C GLU A 417 32.19 -2.35 11.64
N GLN A 418 31.94 -2.93 10.46
CA GLN A 418 30.60 -3.06 9.91
C GLN A 418 29.87 -4.27 10.49
N VAL A 419 28.55 -4.13 10.70
CA VAL A 419 27.68 -5.22 11.17
C VAL A 419 26.85 -5.78 10.03
N VAL A 420 26.93 -7.09 9.83
CA VAL A 420 26.27 -7.83 8.73
C VAL A 420 25.24 -8.79 9.30
N VAL A 421 23.98 -8.67 8.86
CA VAL A 421 22.93 -9.67 9.15
C VAL A 421 22.71 -10.53 7.93
N VAL A 422 22.83 -11.84 8.07
CA VAL A 422 22.57 -12.81 6.99
C VAL A 422 21.44 -13.75 7.41
N THR A 423 20.37 -13.81 6.61
CA THR A 423 19.22 -14.69 6.89
C THR A 423 19.35 -16.02 6.15
N GLY A 424 19.01 -17.13 6.81
CA GLY A 424 19.20 -18.49 6.28
C GLY A 424 20.69 -18.87 6.20
N ALA A 425 21.45 -18.53 7.25
CA ALA A 425 22.90 -18.56 7.26
C ALA A 425 23.52 -19.85 7.83
N GLY A 426 22.73 -20.83 8.25
CA GLY A 426 23.22 -22.10 8.80
C GLY A 426 23.74 -23.09 7.75
N ALA A 427 23.52 -22.81 6.46
CA ALA A 427 24.01 -23.64 5.34
C ALA A 427 24.11 -22.85 4.02
N GLY A 428 24.64 -23.50 2.98
CA GLY A 428 24.58 -23.01 1.60
C GLY A 428 25.21 -21.62 1.39
N LEU A 429 24.55 -20.80 0.57
CA LEU A 429 24.95 -19.42 0.27
C LEU A 429 25.07 -18.56 1.53
N GLY A 430 24.07 -18.60 2.42
CA GLY A 430 24.05 -17.82 3.66
C GLY A 430 25.26 -18.07 4.55
N ARG A 431 25.67 -19.35 4.71
CA ARG A 431 26.89 -19.71 5.45
C ARG A 431 28.13 -19.12 4.80
N GLN A 432 28.25 -19.16 3.48
CA GLN A 432 29.43 -18.63 2.78
C GLN A 432 29.51 -17.10 2.86
N TYR A 433 28.38 -16.38 2.77
CA TYR A 433 28.36 -14.94 3.05
C TYR A 433 28.84 -14.65 4.47
N ALA A 434 28.25 -15.33 5.48
CA ALA A 434 28.60 -15.11 6.89
C ALA A 434 30.10 -15.30 7.17
N LYS A 435 30.69 -16.42 6.70
CA LYS A 435 32.12 -16.69 6.86
C LYS A 435 33.01 -15.68 6.14
N PHE A 436 32.66 -15.30 4.92
CA PHE A 436 33.43 -14.32 4.15
C PHE A 436 33.44 -12.94 4.80
N PHE A 437 32.28 -12.43 5.23
CA PHE A 437 32.23 -11.11 5.84
C PHE A 437 32.99 -11.08 7.17
N ALA A 438 32.91 -12.15 7.96
CA ALA A 438 33.71 -12.27 9.20
C ALA A 438 35.23 -12.31 8.93
N SER A 439 35.70 -13.08 7.94
CA SER A 439 37.14 -13.11 7.60
C SER A 439 37.66 -11.80 6.99
N ARG A 440 36.75 -10.97 6.45
CA ARG A 440 37.03 -9.59 6.03
C ARG A 440 36.71 -8.53 7.10
N GLY A 441 36.57 -8.94 8.37
CA GLY A 441 36.55 -8.06 9.55
C GLY A 441 35.17 -7.61 10.04
N ALA A 442 34.09 -8.05 9.41
CA ALA A 442 32.75 -7.69 9.84
C ALA A 442 32.30 -8.44 11.10
N LYS A 443 31.37 -7.83 11.84
CA LYS A 443 30.67 -8.44 12.98
C LYS A 443 29.36 -9.04 12.47
N VAL A 444 29.21 -10.37 12.53
CA VAL A 444 28.16 -11.08 11.79
C VAL A 444 27.05 -11.63 12.69
N VAL A 445 25.78 -11.34 12.35
CA VAL A 445 24.63 -12.07 12.88
C VAL A 445 24.27 -13.19 11.91
N VAL A 446 24.46 -14.43 12.37
CA VAL A 446 24.14 -15.65 11.64
C VAL A 446 22.71 -16.05 12.00
N ASN A 447 21.73 -15.74 11.16
CA ASN A 447 20.35 -16.13 11.42
C ASN A 447 19.95 -17.42 10.71
N ASP A 448 19.55 -18.45 11.45
CA ASP A 448 18.91 -19.64 10.89
C ASP A 448 17.89 -20.25 11.87
N LEU A 449 16.70 -20.56 11.37
CA LEU A 449 15.62 -21.17 12.14
C LEU A 449 15.86 -22.67 12.45
N GLY A 450 16.83 -23.31 11.78
CA GLY A 450 16.97 -24.77 11.80
C GLY A 450 15.89 -25.46 10.95
N GLY A 451 15.50 -24.84 9.84
CA GLY A 451 14.47 -25.37 8.94
C GLY A 451 15.01 -26.38 7.93
N THR A 452 14.16 -27.31 7.50
CA THR A 452 14.37 -28.11 6.28
C THR A 452 14.11 -27.25 5.03
N PHE A 453 14.74 -27.60 3.89
CA PHE A 453 14.64 -26.81 2.65
C PHE A 453 13.22 -26.69 2.09
N ASN A 454 12.33 -27.61 2.46
CA ASN A 454 10.92 -27.59 2.06
C ASN A 454 10.04 -26.86 3.08
N GLY A 455 10.57 -26.42 4.23
CA GLY A 455 9.79 -25.78 5.29
C GLY A 455 8.84 -26.73 6.03
N ALA A 456 9.13 -28.04 6.10
CA ALA A 456 8.37 -29.00 6.90
C ALA A 456 8.72 -28.99 8.40
N GLY A 457 9.73 -28.20 8.80
CA GLY A 457 10.32 -28.24 10.15
C GLY A 457 11.30 -29.41 10.32
N GLY A 458 11.82 -29.60 11.54
CA GLY A 458 12.65 -30.76 11.89
C GLY A 458 14.11 -30.72 11.41
N GLY A 459 14.67 -29.55 11.09
CA GLY A 459 16.12 -29.40 10.93
C GLY A 459 16.82 -29.17 12.27
N ASP A 460 18.15 -29.04 12.23
CA ASP A 460 18.95 -28.77 13.43
C ASP A 460 18.96 -27.28 13.76
N SER A 461 18.39 -26.90 14.91
CA SER A 461 18.40 -25.53 15.41
C SER A 461 19.81 -25.02 15.75
N LYS A 462 20.81 -25.91 15.87
CA LYS A 462 22.22 -25.56 16.06
C LYS A 462 22.93 -25.16 14.75
N ALA A 463 22.24 -25.16 13.59
CA ALA A 463 22.86 -24.80 12.32
C ALA A 463 23.49 -23.39 12.34
N ALA A 464 22.88 -22.43 13.04
CA ALA A 464 23.47 -21.11 13.25
C ALA A 464 24.71 -21.18 14.17
N ASP A 465 24.66 -21.96 15.26
CA ASP A 465 25.75 -22.09 16.23
C ASP A 465 26.99 -22.77 15.64
N ILE A 466 26.82 -23.74 14.75
CA ILE A 466 27.92 -24.38 14.02
C ILE A 466 28.69 -23.33 13.22
N VAL A 467 27.98 -22.47 12.47
CA VAL A 467 28.60 -21.42 11.65
C VAL A 467 29.22 -20.31 12.50
N VAL A 468 28.60 -19.94 13.62
CA VAL A 468 29.19 -18.99 14.59
C VAL A 468 30.45 -19.57 15.21
N LYS A 469 30.44 -20.85 15.61
CA LYS A 469 31.62 -21.53 16.14
C LYS A 469 32.76 -21.56 15.13
N GLU A 470 32.49 -21.95 13.88
CA GLU A 470 33.50 -21.90 12.81
C GLU A 470 34.10 -20.50 12.65
N ILE A 471 33.27 -19.45 12.66
CA ILE A 471 33.74 -18.06 12.54
C ILE A 471 34.63 -17.67 13.73
N VAL A 472 34.25 -18.04 14.97
CA VAL A 472 35.01 -17.72 16.18
C VAL A 472 36.31 -18.53 16.27
N ASP A 473 36.29 -19.81 15.88
CA ASP A 473 37.48 -20.66 15.80
C ASP A 473 38.46 -20.13 14.72
N GLU A 474 37.97 -19.48 13.66
CA GLU A 474 38.74 -18.76 12.63
C GLU A 474 39.13 -17.31 13.04
N GLY A 475 38.85 -16.89 14.28
CA GLY A 475 39.22 -15.58 14.84
C GLY A 475 38.29 -14.41 14.48
N GLY A 476 37.16 -14.67 13.82
CA GLY A 476 36.14 -13.69 13.49
C GLY A 476 35.12 -13.45 14.62
N VAL A 477 34.25 -12.44 14.43
CA VAL A 477 33.23 -12.06 15.42
C VAL A 477 31.83 -12.36 14.89
N ALA A 478 31.12 -13.30 15.52
CA ALA A 478 29.74 -13.63 15.18
C ALA A 478 28.84 -13.87 16.39
N VAL A 479 27.52 -13.86 16.15
CA VAL A 479 26.47 -14.25 17.09
C VAL A 479 25.35 -14.96 16.35
N SER A 480 24.74 -15.97 16.97
CA SER A 480 23.62 -16.72 16.39
C SER A 480 22.29 -16.00 16.64
N SER A 481 21.37 -16.14 15.68
CA SER A 481 19.96 -15.81 15.84
C SER A 481 19.13 -16.99 15.31
N TYR A 482 18.15 -17.43 16.09
CA TYR A 482 17.33 -18.60 15.80
C TYR A 482 15.91 -18.21 15.36
N ASP A 483 15.68 -16.91 15.18
CA ASP A 483 14.38 -16.39 14.87
C ASP A 483 13.99 -16.73 13.42
N SER A 484 12.70 -17.04 13.25
CA SER A 484 12.11 -17.10 11.91
C SER A 484 12.34 -15.74 11.23
N VAL A 485 12.51 -15.71 9.91
CA VAL A 485 12.53 -14.44 9.17
C VAL A 485 11.19 -13.70 9.24
N GLU A 486 10.12 -14.38 9.67
CA GLU A 486 8.87 -13.78 10.17
C GLU A 486 9.07 -12.86 11.38
N CYS A 487 10.21 -12.95 12.06
CA CYS A 487 10.54 -12.35 13.35
C CYS A 487 11.88 -11.56 13.29
N GLY A 488 12.24 -11.08 12.10
CA GLY A 488 13.33 -10.15 11.81
C GLY A 488 13.57 -8.93 12.71
N GLU A 489 12.58 -8.31 13.39
CA GLU A 489 12.88 -7.29 14.43
C GLU A 489 13.72 -7.90 15.53
N ARG A 490 13.48 -9.16 15.93
CA ARG A 490 14.31 -9.87 16.90
C ARG A 490 15.69 -10.21 16.33
N ILE A 491 15.80 -10.46 15.03
CA ILE A 491 17.08 -10.65 14.32
C ILE A 491 17.90 -9.34 14.29
N ILE A 492 17.26 -8.21 13.95
CA ILE A 492 17.90 -6.89 13.97
C ILE A 492 18.24 -6.48 15.42
N ASP A 493 17.36 -6.74 16.38
CA ASP A 493 17.63 -6.55 17.81
C ASP A 493 18.86 -7.35 18.27
N THR A 494 19.10 -8.56 17.75
CA THR A 494 20.33 -9.30 18.03
C THR A 494 21.56 -8.52 17.56
N ALA A 495 21.51 -7.91 16.37
CA ALA A 495 22.58 -7.04 15.87
C ALA A 495 22.78 -5.80 16.75
N ILE A 496 21.69 -5.09 17.08
CA ILE A 496 21.74 -3.85 17.87
C ILE A 496 22.17 -4.12 19.31
N LYS A 497 21.67 -5.17 19.96
CA LYS A 497 22.05 -5.52 21.35
C LYS A 497 23.47 -6.05 21.46
N ARG A 498 23.97 -6.75 20.44
CA ARG A 498 25.33 -7.34 20.46
C ARG A 498 26.42 -6.39 19.98
N PHE A 499 26.11 -5.55 18.98
CA PHE A 499 27.08 -4.75 18.23
C PHE A 499 26.71 -3.26 18.06
N GLY A 500 25.52 -2.82 18.51
CA GLY A 500 25.10 -1.42 18.52
C GLY A 500 24.63 -0.82 17.19
N ARG A 501 24.80 -1.52 16.06
CA ARG A 501 24.48 -1.04 14.71
C ARG A 501 24.12 -2.19 13.74
N ILE A 502 23.67 -1.82 12.55
CA ILE A 502 23.58 -2.71 11.37
C ILE A 502 23.99 -1.91 10.13
N ASP A 503 24.79 -2.50 9.25
CA ASP A 503 25.32 -1.84 8.04
C ASP A 503 24.92 -2.57 6.76
N ILE A 504 24.92 -3.89 6.81
CA ILE A 504 24.65 -4.77 5.67
C ILE A 504 23.55 -5.77 6.04
N LEU A 505 22.52 -5.90 5.20
CA LEU A 505 21.47 -6.91 5.33
C LEU A 505 21.43 -7.79 4.07
N ILE A 506 21.56 -9.10 4.26
CA ILE A 506 21.47 -10.09 3.18
C ILE A 506 20.22 -10.94 3.40
N ASN A 507 19.17 -10.63 2.64
CA ASN A 507 17.91 -11.37 2.63
C ASN A 507 18.07 -12.61 1.72
N ASN A 508 18.57 -13.70 2.32
CA ASN A 508 18.89 -14.97 1.64
C ASN A 508 17.97 -16.14 2.04
N ALA A 509 17.29 -16.07 3.20
CA ALA A 509 16.44 -17.16 3.68
C ALA A 509 15.37 -17.59 2.67
N GLY A 510 15.11 -18.90 2.60
CA GLY A 510 14.19 -19.44 1.62
C GLY A 510 13.85 -20.92 1.81
N ILE A 511 12.71 -21.32 1.25
CA ILE A 511 12.20 -22.70 1.17
C ILE A 511 11.58 -22.96 -0.22
N LEU A 512 11.34 -24.22 -0.60
CA LEU A 512 10.58 -24.59 -1.80
C LEU A 512 9.34 -25.45 -1.49
N ARG A 513 8.31 -25.25 -2.31
CA ARG A 513 7.04 -26.01 -2.35
C ARG A 513 6.67 -26.18 -3.82
N ASP A 514 7.43 -27.01 -4.51
CA ASP A 514 7.32 -27.24 -5.94
C ASP A 514 6.09 -28.12 -6.21
N VAL A 515 5.08 -27.54 -6.84
CA VAL A 515 3.79 -28.15 -7.16
C VAL A 515 3.13 -27.37 -8.30
N SER A 516 2.59 -28.08 -9.29
CA SER A 516 1.84 -27.44 -10.39
C SER A 516 0.59 -26.73 -9.86
N LEU A 517 0.17 -25.65 -10.53
CA LEU A 517 -0.96 -24.82 -10.11
C LEU A 517 -2.25 -25.64 -9.87
N LYS A 518 -2.46 -26.70 -10.67
CA LYS A 518 -3.58 -27.65 -10.52
C LYS A 518 -3.60 -28.33 -9.15
N ASN A 519 -2.44 -28.66 -8.59
CA ASN A 519 -2.29 -29.46 -7.38
C ASN A 519 -1.91 -28.61 -6.15
N MET A 520 -1.56 -27.33 -6.35
CA MET A 520 -1.11 -26.40 -5.32
C MET A 520 -2.20 -26.13 -4.28
N LYS A 521 -1.91 -26.33 -2.99
CA LYS A 521 -2.80 -25.92 -1.90
C LYS A 521 -2.53 -24.48 -1.50
N ASP A 522 -3.46 -23.88 -0.76
CA ASP A 522 -3.27 -22.49 -0.32
C ASP A 522 -2.14 -22.37 0.69
N GLU A 523 -1.91 -23.40 1.49
CA GLU A 523 -0.79 -23.51 2.41
C GLU A 523 0.57 -23.52 1.67
N ASP A 524 0.63 -24.13 0.48
CA ASP A 524 1.85 -24.17 -0.37
C ASP A 524 2.17 -22.79 -0.97
N TRP A 525 1.14 -21.99 -1.26
CA TRP A 525 1.28 -20.60 -1.70
C TRP A 525 1.65 -19.68 -0.52
N ASP A 526 0.86 -19.76 0.55
CA ASP A 526 0.96 -18.85 1.70
C ASP A 526 2.30 -19.00 2.41
N VAL A 527 2.83 -20.23 2.58
CA VAL A 527 4.14 -20.43 3.24
C VAL A 527 5.30 -19.87 2.41
N ILE A 528 5.23 -19.95 1.08
CA ILE A 528 6.26 -19.41 0.18
C ILE A 528 6.25 -17.88 0.20
N MET A 529 5.07 -17.26 0.10
CA MET A 529 4.93 -15.81 0.23
C MET A 529 5.39 -15.30 1.60
N LYS A 530 5.09 -16.03 2.67
CA LYS A 530 5.44 -15.70 4.05
C LYS A 530 6.95 -15.69 4.28
N VAL A 531 7.69 -16.68 3.77
CA VAL A 531 9.14 -16.75 3.93
C VAL A 531 9.87 -15.76 3.02
N HIS A 532 9.58 -15.77 1.72
CA HIS A 532 10.40 -15.04 0.73
C HIS A 532 10.03 -13.57 0.60
N LEU A 533 8.74 -13.25 0.48
CA LEU A 533 8.29 -11.87 0.30
C LEU A 533 8.09 -11.19 1.65
N THR A 534 7.29 -11.78 2.54
CA THR A 534 6.98 -11.15 3.84
C THR A 534 8.21 -11.11 4.76
N GLY A 535 9.03 -12.17 4.79
CA GLY A 535 10.31 -12.21 5.54
C GLY A 535 11.30 -11.11 5.15
N THR A 536 11.30 -10.73 3.87
CA THR A 536 12.11 -9.63 3.31
C THR A 536 11.59 -8.24 3.72
N TYR A 537 10.34 -8.10 4.19
CA TYR A 537 9.64 -6.79 4.25
C TYR A 537 9.67 -6.04 5.61
N LYS A 538 9.09 -6.61 6.68
CA LYS A 538 8.21 -5.93 7.69
C LYS A 538 8.85 -5.17 8.90
N VAL A 539 7.98 -4.76 9.82
CA VAL A 539 7.80 -3.44 10.47
C VAL A 539 7.91 -3.45 12.01
N PRO A 540 8.80 -2.69 12.67
CA PRO A 540 8.73 -2.48 14.12
C PRO A 540 7.52 -1.62 14.51
N ASN A 541 6.90 -1.92 15.66
CA ASN A 541 5.83 -1.12 16.26
C ASN A 541 6.45 -0.21 17.34
N PRO A 542 6.31 1.13 17.31
CA PRO A 542 7.05 2.07 18.16
C PRO A 542 6.56 2.13 19.63
N SER A 543 6.38 0.99 20.28
CA SER A 543 5.94 0.89 21.68
C SER A 543 6.67 -0.25 22.41
N ILE A 544 7.89 0.02 22.90
CA ILE A 544 8.51 -0.64 24.08
C ILE A 544 9.82 0.09 24.45
N PHE A 545 9.96 0.43 25.73
CA PHE A 545 11.22 0.74 26.41
C PHE A 545 11.06 0.35 27.90
N ILE A 546 12.16 -0.07 28.55
CA ILE A 546 12.30 -0.36 30.02
C ILE A 546 11.83 -1.77 30.48
N ALA A 547 12.33 -2.23 31.64
CA ALA A 547 12.80 -3.60 31.89
C ALA A 547 12.09 -4.45 32.98
N THR A 548 12.60 -5.69 33.13
CA THR A 548 12.37 -6.85 34.06
C THR A 548 12.12 -6.56 35.57
N PRO A 549 11.63 -7.50 36.44
CA PRO A 549 11.90 -8.98 36.46
C PRO A 549 10.77 -9.98 36.88
N ARG A 550 11.16 -11.26 37.10
CA ARG A 550 10.37 -12.53 37.15
C ARG A 550 9.69 -12.92 38.49
N SER A 551 8.60 -13.70 38.40
CA SER A 551 8.27 -14.91 39.24
C SER A 551 7.25 -15.80 38.46
N LYS A 552 7.48 -17.10 38.17
CA LYS A 552 7.42 -18.39 38.94
C LYS A 552 6.01 -18.94 39.29
N GLY A 553 5.63 -20.10 38.71
CA GLY A 553 4.50 -20.99 39.10
C GLY A 553 3.52 -21.35 37.95
N GLN A 554 3.76 -22.35 37.09
CA GLN A 554 3.24 -23.75 37.16
C GLN A 554 1.74 -23.88 37.55
N TYR A 555 0.81 -24.36 36.70
CA TYR A 555 0.62 -25.80 36.40
C TYR A 555 -0.18 -26.14 35.10
N ARG A 556 -0.11 -27.44 34.73
CA ARG A 556 -0.68 -28.22 33.59
C ARG A 556 -2.13 -27.91 33.15
N ALA A 557 -2.66 -28.10 31.93
CA ALA A 557 -2.27 -28.69 30.62
C ALA A 557 -3.23 -29.82 30.13
N SER A 558 -4.12 -29.53 29.18
CA SER A 558 -4.70 -30.48 28.21
C SER A 558 -5.34 -29.73 27.02
N VAL A 559 -5.56 -30.42 25.88
CA VAL A 559 -6.01 -29.90 24.56
C VAL A 559 -4.95 -29.09 23.78
N ARG A 560 -4.13 -29.80 22.99
CA ARG A 560 -3.21 -29.24 21.99
C ARG A 560 -3.94 -28.96 20.66
N SER A 561 -4.32 -27.71 20.42
CA SER A 561 -4.36 -27.14 19.05
C SER A 561 -4.00 -25.66 19.10
N THR A 562 -2.75 -25.34 18.77
CA THR A 562 -2.16 -24.03 19.07
C THR A 562 -2.71 -22.94 18.15
N ARG A 563 -3.72 -22.19 18.63
CA ARG A 563 -4.03 -20.86 18.08
C ARG A 563 -2.85 -19.92 18.37
N LEU A 564 -1.91 -19.85 17.43
CA LEU A 564 -0.85 -18.83 17.42
C LEU A 564 -1.49 -17.44 17.32
N LYS A 565 -1.50 -16.70 18.44
CA LYS A 565 -1.91 -15.30 18.47
C LYS A 565 -0.70 -14.40 18.19
N ALA A 566 -0.61 -13.93 16.95
CA ALA A 566 0.01 -12.69 16.51
C ALA A 566 1.22 -12.13 17.30
N GLU A 567 2.40 -12.72 17.12
CA GLU A 567 3.70 -12.05 17.31
C GLU A 567 4.68 -12.45 16.18
N SER A 568 4.72 -11.66 15.11
CA SER A 568 5.67 -11.79 13.99
C SER A 568 6.05 -10.40 13.45
N VAL A 569 7.34 -10.09 13.39
CA VAL A 569 7.89 -8.81 12.91
C VAL A 569 9.23 -8.98 12.18
N GLN A 570 9.41 -8.56 10.91
CA GLN A 570 10.43 -9.02 9.94
C GLN A 570 11.65 -8.06 9.66
N CYS A 571 12.49 -8.34 8.64
CA CYS A 571 13.90 -7.90 8.57
C CYS A 571 14.18 -6.50 7.98
N SER A 572 13.88 -6.24 6.69
CA SER A 572 14.44 -5.04 6.01
C SER A 572 13.93 -3.72 6.56
N ARG A 573 12.64 -3.62 6.89
CA ARG A 573 12.14 -2.42 7.55
C ARG A 573 12.56 -2.34 9.02
N ALA A 574 12.80 -3.43 9.74
CA ALA A 574 13.41 -3.34 11.06
C ALA A 574 14.83 -2.73 11.00
N ALA A 575 15.61 -3.01 9.95
CA ALA A 575 16.90 -2.35 9.72
C ALA A 575 16.77 -0.88 9.28
N TRP A 576 15.69 -0.52 8.59
CA TRP A 576 15.53 0.77 7.90
C TRP A 576 15.65 2.02 8.79
N PRO A 577 15.08 2.09 10.02
CA PRO A 577 15.31 3.20 10.94
C PRO A 577 16.80 3.41 11.28
N PHE A 578 17.55 2.32 11.48
CA PHE A 578 18.98 2.39 11.79
C PHE A 578 19.77 2.89 10.58
N PHE A 579 19.55 2.31 9.40
CA PHE A 579 20.16 2.76 8.15
C PHE A 579 19.88 4.24 7.85
N ARG A 580 18.64 4.71 8.04
CA ARG A 580 18.26 6.12 7.88
C ARG A 580 18.95 7.03 8.90
N LYS A 581 19.00 6.62 10.18
CA LYS A 581 19.62 7.38 11.28
C LYS A 581 21.11 7.57 11.04
N GLN A 582 21.82 6.53 10.60
CA GLN A 582 23.26 6.56 10.36
C GLN A 582 23.66 7.05 8.95
N LYS A 583 22.67 7.34 8.08
CA LYS A 583 22.86 7.69 6.66
C LYS A 583 23.78 6.70 5.91
N TYR A 584 23.58 5.41 6.14
CA TYR A 584 24.28 4.34 5.45
C TYR A 584 23.51 3.03 5.55
N GLY A 585 23.37 2.30 4.45
CA GLY A 585 22.90 0.91 4.47
C GLY A 585 23.19 0.20 3.15
N ARG A 586 23.39 -1.11 3.19
CA ARG A 586 23.60 -1.95 2.01
C ARG A 586 22.73 -3.19 2.12
N VAL A 587 21.88 -3.44 1.12
CA VAL A 587 20.90 -4.53 1.15
C VAL A 587 21.01 -5.37 -0.11
N ILE A 588 21.13 -6.70 0.06
CA ILE A 588 21.01 -7.68 -1.02
C ILE A 588 19.74 -8.50 -0.80
N ASN A 589 18.88 -8.46 -1.81
CA ASN A 589 17.63 -9.21 -1.87
C ASN A 589 17.80 -10.39 -2.83
N THR A 590 17.55 -11.61 -2.35
CA THR A 590 17.73 -12.81 -3.18
C THR A 590 16.47 -13.13 -3.98
N THR A 591 16.49 -12.83 -5.29
CA THR A 591 15.54 -13.36 -6.28
C THR A 591 16.05 -14.72 -6.80
N SER A 592 15.63 -15.14 -7.99
CA SER A 592 16.13 -16.34 -8.70
C SER A 592 15.76 -16.30 -10.17
N SER A 593 16.42 -17.13 -10.98
CA SER A 593 16.04 -17.40 -12.38
C SER A 593 14.55 -17.80 -12.53
N SER A 594 13.99 -18.58 -11.60
CA SER A 594 12.55 -18.89 -11.55
C SER A 594 11.66 -17.66 -11.32
N GLY A 595 12.15 -16.66 -10.58
CA GLY A 595 11.48 -15.37 -10.39
C GLY A 595 11.45 -14.53 -11.66
N LEU A 596 12.62 -14.36 -12.30
CA LEU A 596 12.78 -13.51 -13.49
C LEU A 596 12.07 -14.11 -14.71
N PHE A 597 12.16 -15.43 -14.91
CA PHE A 597 11.79 -16.10 -16.17
C PHE A 597 10.56 -17.02 -16.05
N GLY A 598 10.10 -17.30 -14.82
CA GLY A 598 9.07 -18.28 -14.52
C GLY A 598 9.54 -19.72 -14.71
N ASN A 599 9.17 -20.63 -13.82
CA ASN A 599 9.47 -22.06 -13.94
C ASN A 599 8.22 -22.93 -13.74
N PHE A 600 8.17 -24.09 -14.41
CA PHE A 600 7.03 -25.01 -14.32
C PHE A 600 6.93 -25.59 -12.90
N GLY A 601 5.74 -25.59 -12.30
CA GLY A 601 5.54 -26.14 -10.95
C GLY A 601 6.04 -25.24 -9.82
N GLN A 602 6.37 -23.98 -10.10
CA GLN A 602 6.92 -23.02 -9.14
C GLN A 602 6.17 -21.68 -9.16
N SER A 603 4.88 -21.66 -9.50
CA SER A 603 4.13 -20.40 -9.67
C SER A 603 4.02 -19.55 -8.39
N ASN A 604 4.04 -20.19 -7.21
CA ASN A 604 4.19 -19.56 -5.90
C ASN A 604 5.58 -18.93 -5.70
N TYR A 605 6.65 -19.68 -6.01
CA TYR A 605 8.04 -19.27 -5.80
C TYR A 605 8.49 -18.20 -6.80
N ALA A 606 8.14 -18.36 -8.07
CA ALA A 606 8.34 -17.38 -9.13
C ALA A 606 7.66 -16.04 -8.76
N ALA A 607 6.40 -16.10 -8.30
CA ALA A 607 5.67 -14.92 -7.86
C ALA A 607 6.33 -14.24 -6.65
N ALA A 608 6.75 -14.99 -5.62
CA ALA A 608 7.40 -14.43 -4.44
C ALA A 608 8.78 -13.82 -4.76
N LYS A 609 9.57 -14.48 -5.61
CA LYS A 609 10.91 -14.03 -6.02
C LYS A 609 10.84 -12.82 -6.95
N MET A 610 9.85 -12.76 -7.84
CA MET A 610 9.63 -11.57 -8.66
C MET A 610 9.08 -10.39 -7.84
N ALA A 611 8.23 -10.64 -6.83
CA ALA A 611 7.76 -9.59 -5.91
C ALA A 611 8.92 -8.90 -5.15
N VAL A 612 9.99 -9.64 -4.86
CA VAL A 612 11.22 -9.11 -4.26
C VAL A 612 11.99 -8.17 -5.21
N VAL A 613 11.84 -8.30 -6.54
CA VAL A 613 12.44 -7.37 -7.52
C VAL A 613 11.80 -5.99 -7.42
N GLY A 614 10.48 -5.86 -7.59
CA GLY A 614 9.78 -4.57 -7.49
C GLY A 614 9.85 -3.93 -6.10
N LEU A 615 10.01 -4.75 -5.04
CA LEU A 615 10.37 -4.25 -3.70
C LEU A 615 11.77 -3.63 -3.71
N THR A 616 12.77 -4.30 -4.28
CA THR A 616 14.17 -3.82 -4.37
C THR A 616 14.24 -2.47 -5.09
N GLU A 617 13.64 -2.32 -6.26
CA GLU A 617 13.66 -1.07 -7.02
C GLU A 617 12.97 0.08 -6.28
N THR A 618 11.88 -0.22 -5.56
CA THR A 618 11.22 0.77 -4.71
C THR A 618 12.13 1.19 -3.54
N LEU A 619 12.74 0.23 -2.84
CA LEU A 619 13.64 0.52 -1.72
C LEU A 619 14.90 1.27 -2.16
N ALA A 620 15.43 0.97 -3.34
CA ALA A 620 16.53 1.72 -3.94
C ALA A 620 16.18 3.20 -4.11
N LYS A 621 14.98 3.51 -4.64
CA LYS A 621 14.46 4.87 -4.80
C LYS A 621 14.16 5.55 -3.46
N GLU A 622 13.59 4.85 -2.48
CA GLU A 622 13.34 5.39 -1.13
C GLU A 622 14.62 5.62 -0.31
N GLY A 623 15.63 4.77 -0.52
CA GLY A 623 16.87 4.70 0.24
C GLY A 623 17.98 5.62 -0.24
N ALA A 624 17.97 6.01 -1.52
CA ALA A 624 19.05 6.77 -2.16
C ALA A 624 19.49 8.02 -1.36
N LYS A 625 18.54 8.86 -0.94
CA LYS A 625 18.81 10.08 -0.14
C LYS A 625 19.37 9.85 1.27
N TYR A 626 19.43 8.59 1.70
CA TYR A 626 20.00 8.15 2.97
C TYR A 626 21.27 7.30 2.78
N ASN A 627 21.84 7.25 1.55
CA ASN A 627 22.93 6.34 1.19
C ASN A 627 22.59 4.88 1.57
N ILE A 628 21.33 4.49 1.35
CA ILE A 628 20.88 3.11 1.47
C ILE A 628 20.76 2.56 0.05
N VAL A 629 21.65 1.63 -0.28
CA VAL A 629 21.72 0.98 -1.58
C VAL A 629 21.13 -0.41 -1.47
N VAL A 630 20.23 -0.75 -2.39
CA VAL A 630 19.43 -1.99 -2.38
C VAL A 630 19.50 -2.62 -3.77
N ASN A 631 20.09 -3.81 -3.88
CA ASN A 631 20.22 -4.55 -5.14
C ASN A 631 19.66 -5.97 -5.03
N CYS A 632 19.32 -6.55 -6.18
CA CYS A 632 18.73 -7.87 -6.29
C CYS A 632 19.71 -8.86 -6.92
N LEU A 633 19.70 -10.10 -6.43
CA LEU A 633 20.59 -11.17 -6.89
C LEU A 633 19.80 -12.41 -7.28
N ALA A 634 20.05 -12.95 -8.48
CA ALA A 634 19.60 -14.26 -8.95
C ALA A 634 20.79 -15.24 -8.92
N PRO A 635 21.04 -15.91 -7.78
CA PRO A 635 22.18 -16.83 -7.67
C PRO A 635 21.88 -18.21 -8.27
N GLY A 636 22.85 -18.78 -8.96
CA GLY A 636 22.91 -20.20 -9.30
C GLY A 636 23.97 -20.89 -8.45
N ALA A 637 23.56 -21.76 -7.52
CA ALA A 637 24.49 -22.45 -6.63
C ALA A 637 23.99 -23.82 -6.16
N ALA A 638 24.95 -24.71 -5.93
CA ALA A 638 24.77 -26.01 -5.30
C ALA A 638 24.19 -25.85 -3.89
N SER A 639 23.10 -26.56 -3.62
CA SER A 639 22.37 -26.50 -2.36
C SER A 639 21.77 -27.86 -2.02
N ARG A 640 21.24 -28.03 -0.79
CA ARG A 640 20.49 -29.25 -0.41
C ARG A 640 19.30 -29.53 -1.34
N LEU A 641 18.81 -28.51 -2.05
CA LEU A 641 17.76 -28.62 -3.07
C LEU A 641 18.30 -29.23 -4.35
N THR A 642 19.35 -28.64 -4.93
CA THR A 642 19.90 -29.12 -6.21
C THR A 642 20.57 -30.48 -6.08
N ALA A 643 21.03 -30.85 -4.88
CA ALA A 643 21.60 -32.17 -4.58
C ALA A 643 20.67 -33.36 -4.90
N THR A 644 19.36 -33.15 -5.06
CA THR A 644 18.41 -34.20 -5.44
C THR A 644 18.23 -34.36 -6.95
N VAL A 645 18.82 -33.47 -7.76
CA VAL A 645 18.64 -33.39 -9.23
C VAL A 645 19.98 -33.32 -9.98
N TRP A 646 21.01 -32.71 -9.39
CA TRP A 646 22.32 -32.50 -10.02
C TRP A 646 23.34 -33.56 -9.59
N PRO A 647 24.22 -34.02 -10.51
CA PRO A 647 25.27 -34.97 -10.19
C PRO A 647 26.34 -34.35 -9.25
N PRO A 648 27.08 -35.17 -8.47
CA PRO A 648 28.10 -34.69 -7.53
C PRO A 648 29.16 -33.76 -8.16
N GLU A 649 29.54 -34.01 -9.40
CA GLU A 649 30.50 -33.19 -10.15
C GLU A 649 29.96 -31.78 -10.41
N MET A 650 28.67 -31.65 -10.74
CA MET A 650 28.03 -30.35 -10.91
C MET A 650 27.86 -29.63 -9.56
N MET A 651 27.62 -30.38 -8.48
CA MET A 651 27.56 -29.83 -7.12
C MET A 651 28.92 -29.26 -6.65
N GLU A 652 30.03 -29.86 -7.07
CA GLU A 652 31.38 -29.36 -6.80
C GLU A 652 31.74 -28.11 -7.61
N LEU A 653 31.29 -28.02 -8.86
CA LEU A 653 31.52 -26.87 -9.74
C LEU A 653 30.63 -25.67 -9.35
N MET A 654 29.39 -25.92 -8.92
CA MET A 654 28.41 -24.88 -8.53
C MET A 654 28.52 -24.41 -7.07
N LYS A 655 29.66 -24.57 -6.39
CA LYS A 655 29.82 -24.23 -4.96
C LYS A 655 29.29 -22.81 -4.61
N PRO A 656 28.55 -22.64 -3.49
CA PRO A 656 28.01 -21.33 -3.08
C PRO A 656 29.05 -20.20 -2.91
N SER A 657 30.32 -20.56 -2.69
CA SER A 657 31.44 -19.60 -2.62
C SER A 657 31.60 -18.77 -3.90
N TRP A 658 31.22 -19.29 -5.08
CA TRP A 658 31.31 -18.57 -6.35
C TRP A 658 30.45 -17.30 -6.42
N VAL A 659 29.39 -17.20 -5.61
CA VAL A 659 28.45 -16.07 -5.63
C VAL A 659 28.92 -14.91 -4.73
N VAL A 660 29.69 -15.22 -3.69
CA VAL A 660 30.12 -14.29 -2.65
C VAL A 660 30.89 -13.07 -3.17
N PRO A 661 31.82 -13.18 -4.14
CA PRO A 661 32.64 -12.04 -4.57
C PRO A 661 31.84 -10.87 -5.16
N LEU A 662 30.79 -11.15 -5.94
CA LEU A 662 29.90 -10.10 -6.48
C LEU A 662 29.07 -9.44 -5.37
N VAL A 663 28.53 -10.25 -4.44
CA VAL A 663 27.80 -9.75 -3.27
C VAL A 663 28.68 -8.82 -2.43
N ALA A 664 29.93 -9.21 -2.20
CA ALA A 664 30.92 -8.40 -1.49
C ALA A 664 31.12 -7.03 -2.14
N VAL A 665 31.34 -6.98 -3.46
CA VAL A 665 31.47 -5.72 -4.22
C VAL A 665 30.22 -4.85 -4.08
N LEU A 666 29.02 -5.41 -4.28
CA LEU A 666 27.77 -4.66 -4.25
C LEU A 666 27.45 -4.05 -2.88
N VAL A 667 27.88 -4.67 -1.77
CA VAL A 667 27.67 -4.16 -0.40
C VAL A 667 28.86 -3.42 0.20
N HIS A 668 29.95 -3.24 -0.53
CA HIS A 668 31.08 -2.47 -0.03
C HIS A 668 30.74 -0.97 0.03
N ARG A 669 31.36 -0.25 0.97
CA ARG A 669 31.13 1.19 1.19
C ARG A 669 31.48 2.06 -0.03
N SER A 670 32.35 1.56 -0.90
CA SER A 670 32.74 2.23 -2.15
C SER A 670 31.71 2.10 -3.28
N ASN A 671 30.67 1.26 -3.14
CA ASN A 671 29.57 1.30 -4.09
C ASN A 671 28.80 2.61 -3.90
N SER A 672 28.97 3.52 -4.85
CA SER A 672 28.39 4.87 -4.89
C SER A 672 27.32 5.06 -5.96
N GLY A 673 27.13 4.10 -6.88
CA GLY A 673 26.24 4.26 -8.05
C GLY A 673 25.33 3.07 -8.37
N GLU A 674 25.68 1.85 -8.00
CA GLU A 674 24.90 0.65 -8.32
C GLU A 674 23.79 0.42 -7.30
N ASN A 675 22.59 0.88 -7.62
CA ASN A 675 21.40 0.82 -6.77
C ASN A 675 20.17 0.40 -7.60
N GLY A 676 19.26 -0.39 -7.02
CA GLY A 676 18.09 -0.94 -7.72
C GLY A 676 18.39 -1.97 -8.80
N SER A 677 19.65 -2.39 -8.94
CA SER A 677 20.11 -3.24 -10.04
C SER A 677 19.96 -4.73 -9.74
N ILE A 678 19.81 -5.53 -10.79
CA ILE A 678 19.60 -6.98 -10.74
C ILE A 678 20.81 -7.67 -11.37
N PHE A 679 21.36 -8.68 -10.69
CA PHE A 679 22.53 -9.44 -11.15
C PHE A 679 22.28 -10.94 -11.13
N GLU A 680 22.80 -11.66 -12.13
CA GLU A 680 22.96 -13.11 -12.10
C GLU A 680 24.39 -13.46 -11.65
N ALA A 681 24.52 -14.52 -10.83
CA ALA A 681 25.82 -14.97 -10.33
C ALA A 681 25.84 -16.50 -10.12
N ALA A 682 26.69 -17.22 -10.84
CA ALA A 682 26.79 -18.67 -10.76
C ALA A 682 28.15 -19.17 -11.26
N ALA A 683 28.82 -20.04 -10.51
CA ALA A 683 30.07 -20.71 -10.91
C ALA A 683 31.11 -19.81 -11.61
N GLY A 684 31.41 -18.63 -11.04
CA GLY A 684 32.38 -17.69 -11.59
C GLY A 684 31.90 -16.87 -12.79
N HIS A 685 30.68 -17.09 -13.29
CA HIS A 685 30.02 -16.20 -14.22
C HIS A 685 29.18 -15.13 -13.48
N PHE A 686 29.36 -13.86 -13.86
CA PHE A 686 28.60 -12.72 -13.34
C PHE A 686 28.08 -11.82 -14.47
N SER A 687 26.81 -11.45 -14.44
CA SER A 687 26.19 -10.54 -15.41
C SER A 687 25.11 -9.67 -14.78
N LYS A 688 24.93 -8.45 -15.30
CA LYS A 688 23.80 -7.57 -14.96
C LYS A 688 22.62 -7.83 -15.89
N ILE A 689 21.40 -7.74 -15.35
CA ILE A 689 20.15 -7.85 -16.12
C ILE A 689 19.26 -6.62 -15.85
N ARG A 690 18.63 -6.09 -16.90
CA ARG A 690 17.78 -4.90 -16.86
C ARG A 690 16.53 -5.09 -17.73
N TRP A 691 15.54 -4.22 -17.53
CA TRP A 691 14.40 -4.14 -18.43
C TRP A 691 14.80 -3.46 -19.75
N GLN A 692 14.33 -4.02 -20.87
CA GLN A 692 14.33 -3.35 -22.16
C GLN A 692 12.88 -3.21 -22.63
N ARG A 693 12.52 -2.02 -23.10
CA ARG A 693 11.19 -1.70 -23.63
C ARG A 693 11.31 -1.40 -25.12
N SER A 694 10.42 -1.97 -25.93
CA SER A 694 10.32 -1.61 -27.35
C SER A 694 9.89 -0.15 -27.49
N GLU A 695 10.26 0.51 -28.58
CA GLU A 695 9.68 1.82 -28.97
C GLU A 695 8.14 1.77 -29.00
N GLY A 696 7.59 0.61 -29.37
CA GLY A 696 6.16 0.34 -29.40
C GLY A 696 5.47 0.96 -30.60
N LEU A 697 4.15 0.82 -30.63
CA LEU A 697 3.25 1.36 -31.64
C LEU A 697 2.45 2.52 -31.04
N GLN A 698 2.40 3.65 -31.73
CA GLN A 698 1.47 4.74 -31.43
C GLN A 698 0.31 4.72 -32.44
N LEU A 699 -0.91 4.65 -31.92
CA LEU A 699 -2.16 4.80 -32.66
C LEU A 699 -2.93 6.03 -32.15
N ARG A 700 -3.89 6.50 -32.92
CA ARG A 700 -4.75 7.63 -32.56
C ARG A 700 -5.72 7.22 -31.43
N PRO A 701 -5.77 7.93 -30.29
CA PRO A 701 -6.60 7.56 -29.15
C PRO A 701 -8.02 8.12 -29.30
N ASP A 702 -8.82 7.52 -30.19
CA ASP A 702 -10.24 7.82 -30.37
C ASP A 702 -11.08 6.57 -30.67
N GLU A 703 -12.31 6.74 -31.18
CA GLU A 703 -13.23 5.63 -31.49
C GLU A 703 -12.71 4.66 -32.57
N THR A 704 -11.75 5.09 -33.39
CA THR A 704 -11.09 4.23 -34.40
C THR A 704 -10.06 3.27 -33.79
N LEU A 705 -9.69 3.47 -32.52
CA LEU A 705 -8.76 2.61 -31.77
C LEU A 705 -9.43 1.28 -31.40
N THR A 706 -9.55 0.41 -32.40
CA THR A 706 -10.18 -0.91 -32.28
C THR A 706 -9.14 -2.02 -32.08
N PRO A 707 -9.53 -3.19 -31.52
CA PRO A 707 -8.63 -4.35 -31.45
C PRO A 707 -8.11 -4.78 -32.83
N GLY A 708 -8.92 -4.65 -33.89
CA GLY A 708 -8.52 -4.98 -35.25
C GLY A 708 -7.47 -4.01 -35.82
N ALA A 709 -7.64 -2.70 -35.60
CA ALA A 709 -6.65 -1.69 -35.98
C ALA A 709 -5.29 -1.94 -35.28
N LEU A 710 -5.32 -2.31 -34.00
CA LEU A 710 -4.11 -2.66 -33.24
C LEU A 710 -3.48 -3.99 -33.71
N LEU A 711 -4.29 -5.01 -34.00
CA LEU A 711 -3.82 -6.32 -34.48
C LEU A 711 -3.13 -6.23 -35.85
N LYS A 712 -3.60 -5.34 -36.74
CA LYS A 712 -2.98 -5.08 -38.05
C LYS A 712 -1.51 -4.67 -37.96
N HIS A 713 -1.13 -4.00 -36.86
CA HIS A 713 0.20 -3.45 -36.60
C HIS A 713 0.93 -4.22 -35.48
N TRP A 714 0.51 -5.46 -35.19
CA TRP A 714 0.99 -6.23 -34.04
C TRP A 714 2.52 -6.39 -33.98
N SER A 715 3.17 -6.57 -35.12
CA SER A 715 4.63 -6.72 -35.21
C SER A 715 5.39 -5.54 -34.61
N GLU A 716 4.86 -4.32 -34.70
CA GLU A 716 5.52 -3.10 -34.22
C GLU A 716 5.54 -3.01 -32.69
N ILE A 717 4.54 -3.59 -32.00
CA ILE A 717 4.40 -3.58 -30.53
C ILE A 717 5.56 -4.32 -29.86
N ALA A 718 6.03 -5.41 -30.46
CA ALA A 718 7.10 -6.26 -29.94
C ALA A 718 8.41 -6.18 -30.76
N ASP A 719 8.55 -5.13 -31.57
CA ASP A 719 9.77 -4.89 -32.33
C ASP A 719 10.84 -4.22 -31.47
N PHE A 720 11.83 -5.00 -31.08
CA PHE A 720 13.01 -4.55 -30.34
C PHE A 720 14.23 -4.23 -31.24
N SER A 721 14.07 -4.25 -32.57
CA SER A 721 15.13 -3.87 -33.53
C SER A 721 15.17 -2.36 -33.82
N ARG A 722 14.10 -1.64 -33.46
CA ARG A 722 13.98 -0.17 -33.53
C ARG A 722 14.59 0.50 -32.30
N ASN A 723 14.11 1.69 -31.92
CA ASN A 723 14.61 2.47 -30.77
C ASN A 723 14.21 1.85 -29.40
N ALA A 724 14.60 0.60 -29.15
CA ALA A 724 14.32 -0.11 -27.90
C ALA A 724 15.21 0.41 -26.76
N GLU A 725 14.59 0.92 -25.71
CA GLU A 725 15.25 1.64 -24.62
C GLU A 725 15.53 0.77 -23.39
N ALA A 726 16.57 1.13 -22.63
CA ALA A 726 16.85 0.59 -21.30
C ALA A 726 15.89 1.22 -20.28
N ALA A 727 14.71 0.62 -20.10
CA ALA A 727 13.65 1.23 -19.32
C ALA A 727 13.87 1.13 -17.80
N ASN A 728 13.92 2.28 -17.14
CA ASN A 728 13.95 2.44 -15.67
C ASN A 728 12.79 3.34 -15.15
N ASN A 729 12.00 3.87 -16.08
CA ASN A 729 11.02 4.94 -15.88
C ASN A 729 9.70 4.64 -16.60
N VAL A 730 8.61 5.24 -16.11
CA VAL A 730 7.30 5.20 -16.79
C VAL A 730 7.36 6.03 -18.08
N ALA A 731 6.70 5.58 -19.15
CA ALA A 731 6.54 6.40 -20.36
C ALA A 731 5.69 7.64 -20.09
N ASN A 732 6.04 8.78 -20.70
CA ASN A 732 5.32 10.05 -20.54
C ASN A 732 3.93 9.97 -21.18
N SER A 733 2.91 9.66 -20.37
CA SER A 733 1.58 9.34 -20.87
C SER A 733 0.87 10.53 -21.53
N MET A 734 1.20 11.78 -21.16
CA MET A 734 0.63 12.98 -21.80
C MET A 734 1.31 13.30 -23.12
N GLU A 735 2.63 13.09 -23.22
CA GLU A 735 3.34 13.21 -24.50
C GLU A 735 2.88 12.16 -25.51
N GLN A 736 2.74 10.89 -25.10
CA GLN A 736 2.17 9.86 -25.97
C GLN A 736 0.72 10.19 -26.38
N LEU A 737 -0.07 10.80 -25.50
CA LEU A 737 -1.43 11.24 -25.85
C LEU A 737 -1.39 12.34 -26.93
N HIS A 738 -0.54 13.35 -26.78
CA HIS A 738 -0.40 14.42 -27.78
C HIS A 738 0.13 13.89 -29.11
N ARG A 739 1.14 13.02 -29.10
CA ARG A 739 1.66 12.32 -30.29
C ARG A 739 0.55 11.53 -30.99
N GLY A 740 -0.24 10.75 -30.23
CA GLY A 740 -1.37 9.98 -30.76
C GLY A 740 -2.49 10.85 -31.32
N LEU A 741 -2.87 11.95 -30.67
CA LEU A 741 -3.93 12.85 -31.13
C LEU A 741 -3.57 13.58 -32.44
N ALA A 742 -2.28 13.76 -32.73
CA ALA A 742 -1.79 14.33 -33.99
C ALA A 742 -1.83 13.34 -35.17
N LEU A 743 -2.04 12.03 -34.94
CA LEU A 743 -2.13 11.04 -36.01
C LEU A 743 -3.49 11.11 -36.75
N PRO A 744 -3.58 10.65 -38.02
CA PRO A 744 -4.84 10.45 -38.71
C PRO A 744 -5.68 9.33 -38.06
N ALA A 745 -6.95 9.22 -38.47
CA ALA A 745 -7.84 8.12 -38.08
C ALA A 745 -7.18 6.75 -38.32
N ASN A 746 -7.30 5.83 -37.35
CA ASN A 746 -6.68 4.51 -37.46
C ASN A 746 -7.34 3.71 -38.59
N THR A 747 -6.53 3.03 -39.41
CA THR A 747 -7.09 2.14 -40.44
C THR A 747 -7.74 0.92 -39.76
N PRO A 748 -8.99 0.56 -40.09
CA PRO A 748 -9.59 -0.68 -39.59
C PRO A 748 -8.78 -1.92 -39.97
N GLY A 749 -8.84 -2.93 -39.10
CA GLY A 749 -8.26 -4.26 -39.33
C GLY A 749 -9.27 -5.37 -39.09
N GLU A 750 -8.81 -6.62 -39.03
CA GLU A 750 -9.66 -7.80 -38.81
C GLU A 750 -10.48 -7.67 -37.51
N PRO A 751 -11.81 -7.85 -37.53
CA PRO A 751 -12.62 -7.79 -36.32
C PRO A 751 -12.31 -8.97 -35.39
N ILE A 752 -12.30 -8.70 -34.08
CA ILE A 752 -12.20 -9.74 -33.05
C ILE A 752 -13.60 -10.07 -32.54
N ASP A 753 -13.95 -11.35 -32.55
CA ASP A 753 -15.22 -11.88 -32.05
C ASP A 753 -15.01 -12.78 -30.83
N PHE A 754 -15.88 -12.62 -29.84
CA PHE A 754 -15.96 -13.42 -28.61
C PHE A 754 -17.31 -14.13 -28.46
N THR A 755 -18.11 -14.21 -29.52
CA THR A 755 -19.36 -14.95 -29.55
C THR A 755 -19.19 -16.37 -29.01
N GLY A 756 -19.99 -16.70 -27.99
CA GLY A 756 -19.95 -18.00 -27.31
C GLY A 756 -18.86 -18.18 -26.26
N LYS A 757 -17.93 -17.23 -26.10
CA LYS A 757 -16.91 -17.22 -25.04
C LYS A 757 -17.45 -16.54 -23.77
N VAL A 758 -16.96 -16.95 -22.60
CA VAL A 758 -17.29 -16.38 -21.29
C VAL A 758 -16.07 -15.72 -20.68
N VAL A 759 -16.19 -14.44 -20.32
CA VAL A 759 -15.14 -13.66 -19.65
C VAL A 759 -15.49 -13.35 -18.20
N LEU A 760 -14.53 -13.47 -17.31
CA LEU A 760 -14.54 -12.91 -15.96
C LEU A 760 -13.62 -11.70 -15.91
N VAL A 761 -14.15 -10.53 -15.54
CA VAL A 761 -13.35 -9.33 -15.27
C VAL A 761 -13.47 -8.98 -13.79
N THR A 762 -12.35 -8.93 -13.08
CA THR A 762 -12.31 -8.60 -11.64
C THR A 762 -11.96 -7.13 -11.39
N GLY A 763 -12.53 -6.50 -10.36
CA GLY A 763 -12.45 -5.05 -10.17
C GLY A 763 -13.12 -4.28 -11.32
N ALA A 764 -14.30 -4.74 -11.75
CA ALA A 764 -14.98 -4.29 -12.96
C ALA A 764 -16.15 -3.31 -12.73
N GLY A 765 -16.34 -2.80 -11.50
CA GLY A 765 -17.38 -1.83 -11.18
C GLY A 765 -17.13 -0.45 -11.80
N GLU A 766 -15.86 -0.04 -11.90
CA GLU A 766 -15.45 1.27 -12.40
C GLU A 766 -14.13 1.21 -13.21
N GLY A 767 -13.73 2.35 -13.80
CA GLY A 767 -12.43 2.54 -14.45
C GLY A 767 -12.08 1.51 -15.53
N LEU A 768 -10.83 1.03 -15.51
CA LEU A 768 -10.28 0.06 -16.47
C LEU A 768 -11.11 -1.23 -16.54
N GLY A 769 -11.48 -1.82 -15.41
CA GLY A 769 -12.26 -3.05 -15.39
C GLY A 769 -13.65 -2.88 -16.02
N ARG A 770 -14.32 -1.74 -15.78
CA ARG A 770 -15.59 -1.40 -16.44
C ARG A 770 -15.40 -1.24 -17.96
N ALA A 771 -14.35 -0.55 -18.41
CA ALA A 771 -14.05 -0.39 -19.84
C ALA A 771 -13.77 -1.73 -20.53
N TYR A 772 -13.02 -2.63 -19.89
CA TYR A 772 -12.78 -3.99 -20.38
C TYR A 772 -14.08 -4.78 -20.48
N ALA A 773 -14.90 -4.80 -19.43
CA ALA A 773 -16.18 -5.50 -19.40
C ALA A 773 -17.14 -5.04 -20.52
N HIS A 774 -17.24 -3.74 -20.77
CA HIS A 774 -18.02 -3.18 -21.87
C HIS A 774 -17.43 -3.49 -23.25
N LEU A 775 -16.11 -3.55 -23.40
CA LEU A 775 -15.50 -3.95 -24.67
C LEU A 775 -15.80 -5.43 -24.99
N PHE A 776 -15.59 -6.35 -24.05
CA PHE A 776 -15.90 -7.77 -24.27
C PHE A 776 -17.39 -8.01 -24.58
N ALA A 777 -18.29 -7.30 -23.90
CA ALA A 777 -19.73 -7.35 -24.20
C ALA A 777 -20.04 -6.89 -25.64
N ARG A 778 -19.45 -5.77 -26.09
CA ARG A 778 -19.62 -5.27 -27.47
C ARG A 778 -19.07 -6.22 -28.53
N LEU A 779 -18.09 -7.03 -28.17
CA LEU A 779 -17.47 -8.04 -29.04
C LEU A 779 -18.12 -9.43 -28.87
N GLY A 780 -19.32 -9.54 -28.29
CA GLY A 780 -20.10 -10.79 -28.27
C GLY A 780 -19.86 -11.74 -27.08
N ALA A 781 -18.98 -11.41 -26.15
CA ALA A 781 -18.71 -12.24 -24.97
C ALA A 781 -19.87 -12.20 -23.96
N LYS A 782 -20.06 -13.30 -23.22
CA LYS A 782 -20.85 -13.27 -21.97
C LYS A 782 -19.97 -12.82 -20.81
N VAL A 783 -20.42 -11.83 -20.04
CA VAL A 783 -19.55 -11.12 -19.09
C VAL A 783 -19.94 -11.36 -17.64
N ALA A 784 -19.05 -11.99 -16.87
CA ALA A 784 -19.07 -11.97 -15.42
C ALA A 784 -18.31 -10.74 -14.92
N VAL A 785 -19.05 -9.79 -14.37
CA VAL A 785 -18.53 -8.57 -13.73
C VAL A 785 -18.32 -8.88 -12.25
N ASN A 786 -17.07 -8.94 -11.81
CA ASN A 786 -16.74 -9.07 -10.40
C ASN A 786 -16.19 -7.76 -9.84
N ASP A 787 -16.80 -7.25 -8.78
CA ASP A 787 -16.30 -6.14 -7.98
C ASP A 787 -17.00 -6.13 -6.62
N VAL A 788 -16.31 -5.75 -5.55
CA VAL A 788 -16.92 -5.58 -4.22
C VAL A 788 -17.88 -4.39 -4.15
N ALA A 789 -17.84 -3.49 -5.14
CA ALA A 789 -18.83 -2.43 -5.33
C ALA A 789 -19.13 -2.17 -6.82
N GLY A 790 -20.39 -1.89 -7.16
CA GLY A 790 -20.78 -1.42 -8.51
C GLY A 790 -20.91 -2.51 -9.59
N ALA A 791 -20.60 -3.77 -9.28
CA ALA A 791 -20.72 -4.88 -10.24
C ALA A 791 -22.14 -5.02 -10.82
N GLU A 792 -23.18 -4.86 -9.99
CA GLU A 792 -24.59 -4.91 -10.38
C GLU A 792 -24.98 -3.79 -11.36
N THR A 793 -24.39 -2.60 -11.23
CA THR A 793 -24.61 -1.47 -12.15
C THR A 793 -24.04 -1.79 -13.53
N VAL A 794 -22.77 -2.23 -13.60
CA VAL A 794 -22.13 -2.54 -14.89
C VAL A 794 -22.78 -3.76 -15.55
N ALA A 795 -23.18 -4.79 -14.79
CA ALA A 795 -23.91 -5.92 -15.34
C ALA A 795 -25.31 -5.54 -15.88
N LYS A 796 -25.98 -4.53 -15.29
CA LYS A 796 -27.23 -3.96 -15.83
C LYS A 796 -26.99 -3.14 -17.10
N ASP A 797 -25.97 -2.28 -17.11
CA ASP A 797 -25.58 -1.49 -18.29
C ASP A 797 -25.29 -2.40 -19.50
N ILE A 798 -24.60 -3.52 -19.28
CA ILE A 798 -24.28 -4.52 -20.32
C ILE A 798 -25.56 -5.20 -20.85
N LYS A 799 -26.47 -5.60 -19.96
CA LYS A 799 -27.77 -6.21 -20.35
C LYS A 799 -28.65 -5.24 -21.12
N ALA A 800 -28.70 -3.98 -20.72
CA ALA A 800 -29.45 -2.92 -21.41
C ALA A 800 -28.95 -2.69 -22.85
N ARG A 801 -27.71 -3.10 -23.15
CA ARG A 801 -27.09 -3.07 -24.49
C ARG A 801 -27.16 -4.40 -25.24
N GLY A 802 -27.92 -5.38 -24.74
CA GLY A 802 -28.23 -6.64 -25.43
C GLY A 802 -27.29 -7.82 -25.16
N ALA A 803 -26.29 -7.69 -24.28
CA ALA A 803 -25.34 -8.77 -23.96
C ALA A 803 -25.65 -9.47 -22.62
N ASP A 804 -25.40 -10.78 -22.50
CA ASP A 804 -25.65 -11.56 -21.28
C ASP A 804 -24.53 -11.33 -20.25
N ALA A 805 -24.92 -11.00 -19.02
CA ALA A 805 -23.97 -10.67 -17.94
C ALA A 805 -24.46 -11.11 -16.56
N ILE A 806 -23.53 -11.21 -15.60
CA ILE A 806 -23.82 -11.35 -14.18
C ILE A 806 -22.92 -10.43 -13.35
N ALA A 807 -23.42 -10.02 -12.19
CA ALA A 807 -22.64 -9.36 -11.15
C ALA A 807 -22.22 -10.38 -10.09
N ILE A 808 -21.01 -10.22 -9.56
CA ILE A 808 -20.46 -11.04 -8.48
C ILE A 808 -19.80 -10.11 -7.46
N GLU A 809 -20.49 -9.82 -6.36
CA GLU A 809 -20.06 -8.86 -5.32
C GLU A 809 -19.14 -9.47 -4.25
N THR A 810 -18.39 -10.51 -4.62
CA THR A 810 -17.50 -11.29 -3.74
C THR A 810 -16.04 -10.85 -3.90
N SER A 811 -15.26 -10.87 -2.81
CA SER A 811 -13.82 -10.55 -2.88
C SER A 811 -13.06 -11.57 -3.73
N VAL A 812 -12.05 -11.13 -4.48
CA VAL A 812 -11.13 -12.00 -5.23
C VAL A 812 -10.31 -12.94 -4.33
N GLU A 813 -10.21 -12.65 -3.03
CA GLU A 813 -9.61 -13.58 -2.05
C GLU A 813 -10.43 -14.87 -1.89
N GLU A 814 -11.73 -14.83 -2.19
CA GLU A 814 -12.65 -15.97 -2.25
C GLU A 814 -12.81 -16.47 -3.71
N GLY A 815 -11.70 -16.59 -4.45
CA GLY A 815 -11.73 -16.88 -5.89
C GLY A 815 -12.53 -18.14 -6.28
N ASP A 816 -12.60 -19.14 -5.41
CA ASP A 816 -13.46 -20.33 -5.58
C ASP A 816 -14.95 -19.95 -5.69
N ASN A 817 -15.44 -19.04 -4.84
CA ASN A 817 -16.82 -18.57 -4.86
C ASN A 817 -17.10 -17.71 -6.11
N VAL A 818 -16.14 -16.86 -6.50
CA VAL A 818 -16.24 -16.02 -7.70
C VAL A 818 -16.33 -16.89 -8.95
N VAL A 819 -15.38 -17.81 -9.17
CA VAL A 819 -15.37 -18.70 -10.34
C VAL A 819 -16.58 -19.64 -10.35
N LYS A 820 -16.99 -20.15 -9.18
CA LYS A 820 -18.21 -20.97 -9.08
C LYS A 820 -19.44 -20.21 -9.58
N ALA A 821 -19.60 -18.94 -9.26
CA ALA A 821 -20.73 -18.14 -9.76
C ALA A 821 -20.73 -18.00 -11.29
N VAL A 822 -19.55 -17.84 -11.92
CA VAL A 822 -19.39 -17.83 -13.39
C VAL A 822 -19.83 -19.17 -13.99
N VAL A 823 -19.30 -20.28 -13.46
CA VAL A 823 -19.56 -21.62 -13.99
C VAL A 823 -21.00 -22.07 -13.70
N ASP A 824 -21.58 -21.73 -12.56
CA ASP A 824 -22.98 -22.04 -12.23
C ASP A 824 -23.94 -21.40 -13.24
N LYS A 825 -23.68 -20.14 -13.64
CA LYS A 825 -24.50 -19.40 -14.63
C LYS A 825 -24.22 -19.84 -16.07
N PHE A 826 -22.96 -19.81 -16.51
CA PHE A 826 -22.61 -19.93 -17.93
C PHE A 826 -22.07 -21.32 -18.34
N LYS A 827 -21.83 -22.22 -17.38
CA LYS A 827 -21.31 -23.60 -17.55
C LYS A 827 -19.88 -23.72 -18.13
N ARG A 828 -19.20 -22.60 -18.39
CA ARG A 828 -17.83 -22.50 -18.91
C ARG A 828 -17.16 -21.21 -18.42
N ILE A 829 -15.84 -21.15 -18.50
CA ILE A 829 -15.05 -19.93 -18.31
C ILE A 829 -13.83 -19.96 -19.25
N ASP A 830 -13.75 -19.00 -20.17
CA ASP A 830 -12.78 -19.01 -21.27
C ASP A 830 -11.69 -17.95 -21.10
N ILE A 831 -12.08 -16.81 -20.54
CA ILE A 831 -11.23 -15.61 -20.43
C ILE A 831 -11.26 -15.09 -18.99
N ILE A 832 -10.10 -14.69 -18.47
CA ILE A 832 -9.97 -14.03 -17.17
C ILE A 832 -9.15 -12.75 -17.34
N VAL A 833 -9.72 -11.62 -16.94
CA VAL A 833 -9.00 -10.34 -16.80
C VAL A 833 -8.89 -10.01 -15.32
N ASN A 834 -7.73 -10.33 -14.78
CA ASN A 834 -7.37 -10.19 -13.37
C ASN A 834 -6.94 -8.74 -13.10
N ASN A 835 -7.93 -7.86 -12.91
CA ASN A 835 -7.78 -6.41 -12.80
C ASN A 835 -8.03 -5.85 -11.38
N ALA A 836 -8.62 -6.62 -10.45
CA ALA A 836 -8.93 -6.16 -9.10
C ALA A 836 -7.73 -5.53 -8.37
N GLY A 837 -8.00 -4.43 -7.65
CA GLY A 837 -6.92 -3.67 -7.01
C GLY A 837 -7.36 -2.58 -6.04
N ILE A 838 -6.46 -2.26 -5.12
CA ILE A 838 -6.54 -1.17 -4.14
C ILE A 838 -5.18 -0.48 -3.97
N LEU A 839 -5.16 0.76 -3.48
CA LEU A 839 -3.95 1.47 -3.04
C LEU A 839 -3.92 1.64 -1.52
N ARG A 840 -2.71 1.61 -0.94
CA ARG A 840 -2.42 1.83 0.49
C ARG A 840 -1.02 2.42 0.60
N ASP A 841 -0.88 3.60 0.01
CA ASP A 841 0.43 4.18 -0.29
C ASP A 841 1.03 4.86 0.93
N LYS A 842 2.29 4.53 1.22
CA LYS A 842 3.06 5.11 2.32
C LYS A 842 4.55 4.88 2.09
N ALA A 843 5.38 5.88 2.41
CA ALA A 843 6.82 5.69 2.50
C ALA A 843 7.16 4.42 3.32
N PHE A 844 8.17 3.66 2.91
CA PHE A 844 8.55 2.37 3.47
C PHE A 844 8.87 2.41 4.96
N THR A 845 9.22 3.58 5.51
CA THR A 845 9.41 3.77 6.96
C THR A 845 8.09 3.83 7.76
N ASN A 846 6.96 4.05 7.10
CA ASN A 846 5.62 4.24 7.69
C ASN A 846 4.56 3.20 7.25
N MET A 847 4.74 2.51 6.11
CA MET A 847 3.96 1.34 5.66
C MET A 847 3.70 0.30 6.78
N SER A 848 2.48 0.14 7.30
CA SER A 848 2.17 -0.85 8.35
C SER A 848 1.58 -2.15 7.77
N ASP A 849 1.32 -3.16 8.60
CA ASP A 849 0.75 -4.44 8.16
C ASP A 849 -0.65 -4.31 7.54
N ASP A 850 -1.47 -3.43 8.10
CA ASP A 850 -2.80 -3.06 7.60
C ASP A 850 -2.76 -2.24 6.30
N LEU A 851 -1.58 -1.76 5.89
CA LEU A 851 -1.33 -1.17 4.58
C LEU A 851 -0.70 -2.19 3.61
N TRP A 852 0.18 -3.07 4.11
CA TRP A 852 0.89 -4.08 3.31
C TRP A 852 0.00 -5.25 2.91
N PHE A 853 -0.56 -5.98 3.87
CA PHE A 853 -1.24 -7.26 3.60
C PHE A 853 -2.48 -7.12 2.73
N PRO A 854 -3.36 -6.11 2.88
CA PRO A 854 -4.51 -5.96 1.97
C PRO A 854 -4.08 -5.79 0.51
N VAL A 855 -2.97 -5.09 0.24
CA VAL A 855 -2.44 -4.89 -1.12
C VAL A 855 -1.87 -6.21 -1.67
N ILE A 856 -1.04 -6.93 -0.91
CA ILE A 856 -0.54 -8.24 -1.33
C ILE A 856 -1.70 -9.24 -1.56
N ASN A 857 -2.69 -9.23 -0.67
CA ASN A 857 -3.81 -10.16 -0.73
C ASN A 857 -4.71 -9.91 -1.94
N VAL A 858 -5.15 -8.67 -2.17
CA VAL A 858 -6.04 -8.35 -3.31
C VAL A 858 -5.31 -8.57 -4.64
N HIS A 859 -4.09 -8.03 -4.79
CA HIS A 859 -3.40 -8.01 -6.08
C HIS A 859 -2.67 -9.31 -6.42
N LEU A 860 -2.00 -9.96 -5.47
CA LEU A 860 -1.15 -11.11 -5.76
C LEU A 860 -1.84 -12.43 -5.38
N ARG A 861 -2.38 -12.52 -4.16
CA ARG A 861 -3.11 -13.73 -3.71
C ARG A 861 -4.47 -13.88 -4.40
N GLY A 862 -5.19 -12.79 -4.65
CA GLY A 862 -6.48 -12.80 -5.35
C GLY A 862 -6.37 -13.31 -6.79
N ILE A 863 -5.34 -12.88 -7.52
CA ILE A 863 -5.05 -13.36 -8.88
C ILE A 863 -4.73 -14.86 -8.89
N TYR A 864 -3.90 -15.33 -7.95
CA TYR A 864 -3.67 -16.75 -7.74
C TYR A 864 -4.97 -17.52 -7.46
N LYS A 865 -5.81 -17.01 -6.54
CA LYS A 865 -7.09 -17.63 -6.15
C LYS A 865 -8.06 -17.78 -7.31
N ILE A 866 -8.30 -16.71 -8.07
CA ILE A 866 -9.17 -16.72 -9.26
C ILE A 866 -8.61 -17.68 -10.33
N THR A 867 -7.31 -17.57 -10.63
CA THR A 867 -6.66 -18.38 -11.68
C THR A 867 -6.67 -19.86 -11.33
N LYS A 868 -6.33 -20.22 -10.08
CA LYS A 868 -6.36 -21.60 -9.57
C LYS A 868 -7.77 -22.20 -9.61
N ALA A 869 -8.78 -21.46 -9.17
CA ALA A 869 -10.17 -21.94 -9.17
C ALA A 869 -10.69 -22.19 -10.60
N ALA A 870 -10.28 -21.39 -11.58
CA ALA A 870 -10.65 -21.56 -12.99
C ALA A 870 -9.82 -22.61 -13.73
N TRP A 871 -8.58 -22.88 -13.28
CA TRP A 871 -7.62 -23.73 -13.97
C TRP A 871 -8.16 -25.12 -14.40
N PRO A 872 -8.89 -25.87 -13.55
CA PRO A 872 -9.42 -27.18 -13.95
C PRO A 872 -10.42 -27.11 -15.11
N TYR A 873 -11.19 -26.02 -15.22
CA TYR A 873 -12.14 -25.81 -16.30
C TYR A 873 -11.42 -25.51 -17.62
N MET A 874 -10.45 -24.58 -17.59
CA MET A 874 -9.64 -24.25 -18.77
C MET A 874 -8.82 -25.43 -19.28
N VAL A 875 -8.22 -26.23 -18.38
CA VAL A 875 -7.50 -27.46 -18.73
C VAL A 875 -8.44 -28.50 -19.36
N LYS A 876 -9.67 -28.67 -18.84
CA LYS A 876 -10.67 -29.57 -19.42
C LYS A 876 -11.15 -29.09 -20.79
N GLN A 877 -11.31 -27.78 -20.96
CA GLN A 877 -11.72 -27.13 -22.21
C GLN A 877 -10.61 -27.16 -23.29
N LYS A 878 -9.34 -27.38 -22.90
CA LYS A 878 -8.16 -27.12 -23.75
C LYS A 878 -8.18 -25.71 -24.35
N TYR A 879 -8.63 -24.75 -23.53
CA TYR A 879 -8.72 -23.35 -23.89
C TYR A 879 -8.72 -22.48 -22.64
N GLY A 880 -7.85 -21.47 -22.62
CA GLY A 880 -7.90 -20.38 -21.67
C GLY A 880 -7.14 -19.17 -22.17
N ARG A 881 -7.60 -17.98 -21.78
CA ARG A 881 -6.88 -16.73 -22.03
C ARG A 881 -6.91 -15.87 -20.77
N ILE A 882 -5.75 -15.52 -20.25
CA ILE A 882 -5.62 -14.82 -18.97
C ILE A 882 -4.75 -13.58 -19.17
N VAL A 883 -5.28 -12.42 -18.80
CA VAL A 883 -4.53 -11.17 -18.71
C VAL A 883 -4.48 -10.74 -17.26
N ASN A 884 -3.27 -10.72 -16.70
CA ASN A 884 -3.03 -10.26 -15.34
C ASN A 884 -2.54 -8.80 -15.37
N ILE A 885 -3.27 -7.91 -14.68
CA ILE A 885 -2.92 -6.48 -14.64
C ILE A 885 -1.81 -6.26 -13.62
N THR A 886 -0.59 -6.08 -14.13
CA THR A 886 0.58 -5.59 -13.36
C THR A 886 0.55 -4.05 -13.31
N SER A 887 1.69 -3.37 -13.19
CA SER A 887 1.82 -1.91 -13.21
C SER A 887 3.28 -1.52 -13.41
N THR A 888 3.53 -0.37 -14.05
CA THR A 888 4.87 0.21 -14.17
C THR A 888 5.52 0.51 -12.81
N SER A 889 4.74 0.81 -11.76
CA SER A 889 5.26 0.87 -10.37
C SER A 889 5.81 -0.47 -9.88
N GLY A 890 5.34 -1.60 -10.42
CA GLY A 890 5.88 -2.93 -10.15
C GLY A 890 7.05 -3.31 -11.04
N ILE A 891 7.09 -2.82 -12.28
CA ILE A 891 8.22 -3.07 -13.21
C ILE A 891 9.44 -2.24 -12.81
N TYR A 892 9.26 -0.98 -12.40
CA TYR A 892 10.36 -0.03 -12.22
C TYR A 892 10.54 0.46 -10.76
N GLY A 893 9.68 0.03 -9.85
CA GLY A 893 9.59 0.57 -8.48
C GLY A 893 9.07 2.03 -8.42
N ASN A 894 8.36 2.37 -7.34
CA ASN A 894 7.89 3.74 -7.11
C ASN A 894 7.89 4.13 -5.62
N PHE A 895 8.34 5.34 -5.29
CA PHE A 895 8.46 5.83 -3.92
C PHE A 895 7.11 5.75 -3.19
N GLY A 896 7.09 5.18 -1.97
CA GLY A 896 5.88 5.06 -1.17
C GLY A 896 4.90 3.97 -1.62
N GLN A 897 5.25 3.17 -2.64
CA GLN A 897 4.42 2.08 -3.16
C GLN A 897 5.06 0.71 -2.96
N SER A 898 5.90 0.52 -1.95
CA SER A 898 6.64 -0.75 -1.69
C SER A 898 5.76 -2.01 -1.64
N ASN A 899 4.55 -1.92 -1.07
CA ASN A 899 3.53 -2.98 -1.09
C ASN A 899 2.97 -3.25 -2.49
N TYR A 900 2.58 -2.20 -3.20
CA TYR A 900 1.95 -2.26 -4.51
C TYR A 900 2.94 -2.69 -5.59
N ALA A 901 4.15 -2.13 -5.59
CA ALA A 901 5.26 -2.52 -6.44
C ALA A 901 5.60 -4.01 -6.26
N ALA A 902 5.75 -4.47 -5.01
CA ALA A 902 6.01 -5.89 -4.75
C ALA A 902 4.87 -6.79 -5.26
N ALA A 903 3.61 -6.46 -4.98
CA ALA A 903 2.47 -7.23 -5.47
C ALA A 903 2.42 -7.27 -7.00
N LYS A 904 2.52 -6.11 -7.66
CA LYS A 904 2.43 -5.98 -9.12
C LYS A 904 3.62 -6.62 -9.84
N CYS A 905 4.82 -6.56 -9.28
CA CYS A 905 5.99 -7.27 -9.82
C CYS A 905 5.82 -8.79 -9.65
N GLY A 906 5.32 -9.26 -8.51
CA GLY A 906 5.03 -10.67 -8.26
C GLY A 906 4.06 -11.31 -9.26
N ILE A 907 3.11 -10.53 -9.79
CA ILE A 907 2.21 -10.96 -10.86
C ILE A 907 2.99 -11.39 -12.11
N ILE A 908 4.11 -10.74 -12.44
CA ILE A 908 4.90 -11.05 -13.64
C ILE A 908 5.51 -12.46 -13.51
N GLY A 909 6.08 -12.80 -12.35
CA GLY A 909 6.60 -14.14 -12.06
C GLY A 909 5.50 -15.22 -12.06
N PHE A 910 4.32 -14.90 -11.50
CA PHE A 910 3.15 -15.77 -11.57
C PHE A 910 2.71 -16.05 -13.01
N SER A 911 2.57 -14.99 -13.82
CA SER A 911 2.17 -15.09 -15.24
C SER A 911 3.16 -15.93 -16.04
N LYS A 912 4.48 -15.68 -15.92
CA LYS A 912 5.50 -16.43 -16.66
C LYS A 912 5.51 -17.92 -16.29
N SER A 913 5.37 -18.25 -15.00
CA SER A 913 5.28 -19.65 -14.57
C SER A 913 3.99 -20.33 -15.06
N THR A 914 2.84 -19.67 -14.95
CA THR A 914 1.55 -20.24 -15.37
C THR A 914 1.37 -20.30 -16.88
N ALA A 915 1.95 -19.39 -17.66
CA ALA A 915 2.04 -19.49 -19.11
C ALA A 915 2.74 -20.80 -19.54
N ARG A 916 3.87 -21.14 -18.89
CA ARG A 916 4.59 -22.40 -19.12
C ARG A 916 3.78 -23.64 -18.75
N GLU A 917 3.04 -23.59 -17.64
CA GLU A 917 2.13 -24.69 -17.25
C GLU A 917 0.91 -24.83 -18.17
N GLY A 918 0.43 -23.71 -18.72
CA GLY A 918 -0.78 -23.59 -19.53
C GLY A 918 -0.61 -23.87 -21.02
N ALA A 919 0.58 -23.62 -21.59
CA ALA A 919 0.85 -23.69 -23.03
C ALA A 919 0.37 -25.01 -23.68
N LYS A 920 0.71 -26.16 -23.09
CA LYS A 920 0.30 -27.50 -23.59
C LYS A 920 -1.21 -27.78 -23.52
N TYR A 921 -1.98 -26.90 -22.89
CA TYR A 921 -3.44 -26.94 -22.80
C TYR A 921 -4.11 -25.80 -23.58
N ASN A 922 -3.35 -25.04 -24.41
CA ASN A 922 -3.83 -23.81 -25.06
C ASN A 922 -4.41 -22.80 -24.04
N ILE A 923 -3.73 -22.67 -22.89
CA ILE A 923 -4.01 -21.64 -21.88
C ILE A 923 -2.89 -20.61 -21.95
N PHE A 924 -3.20 -19.41 -22.43
CA PHE A 924 -2.25 -18.32 -22.56
C PHE A 924 -2.38 -17.39 -21.34
N VAL A 925 -1.25 -16.95 -20.78
CA VAL A 925 -1.21 -16.04 -19.63
C VAL A 925 -0.22 -14.92 -19.92
N ASN A 926 -0.71 -13.69 -20.05
CA ASN A 926 0.10 -12.51 -20.35
C ASN A 926 -0.08 -11.43 -19.26
N SER A 927 0.91 -10.56 -19.10
CA SER A 927 0.90 -9.46 -18.14
C SER A 927 0.77 -8.11 -18.84
N LEU A 928 -0.02 -7.19 -18.27
CA LEU A 928 -0.21 -5.85 -18.80
C LEU A 928 -0.03 -4.79 -17.70
N ALA A 929 0.81 -3.79 -17.95
CA ALA A 929 0.94 -2.57 -17.15
C ALA A 929 0.19 -1.41 -17.84
N PRO A 930 -1.02 -1.05 -17.36
CA PRO A 930 -1.81 0.01 -17.98
C PRO A 930 -1.44 1.41 -17.45
N SER A 931 -1.57 2.42 -18.29
CA SER A 931 -1.63 3.84 -17.90
C SER A 931 -2.97 4.45 -18.34
N ALA A 932 -3.78 4.86 -17.37
CA ALA A 932 -5.07 5.50 -17.59
C ALA A 932 -5.50 6.34 -16.38
N GLY A 933 -6.36 7.33 -16.63
CA GLY A 933 -7.10 8.08 -15.63
C GLY A 933 -8.13 7.19 -14.94
N THR A 934 -7.95 7.01 -13.64
CA THR A 934 -8.83 6.21 -12.76
C THR A 934 -8.90 6.85 -11.38
N ASN A 935 -9.80 6.36 -10.51
CA ASN A 935 -9.83 6.79 -9.09
C ASN A 935 -8.49 6.56 -8.37
N MET A 936 -7.67 5.59 -8.81
CA MET A 936 -6.34 5.33 -8.27
C MET A 936 -5.29 6.37 -8.71
N THR A 937 -5.50 7.06 -9.83
CA THR A 937 -4.56 8.10 -10.33
C THR A 937 -5.03 9.52 -10.04
N ARG A 938 -6.31 9.73 -9.70
CA ARG A 938 -6.86 11.03 -9.25
C ARG A 938 -6.13 11.64 -8.05
N THR A 939 -5.47 10.83 -7.24
CA THR A 939 -4.67 11.27 -6.09
C THR A 939 -3.31 11.87 -6.46
N VAL A 940 -2.86 11.71 -7.71
CA VAL A 940 -1.52 12.09 -8.19
C VAL A 940 -1.50 12.79 -9.56
N ARG A 941 -2.66 13.07 -10.15
CA ARG A 941 -2.81 13.78 -11.43
C ARG A 941 -3.92 14.82 -11.38
N PRO A 942 -3.80 15.95 -12.11
CA PRO A 942 -4.91 16.86 -12.36
C PRO A 942 -6.13 16.15 -12.95
N GLU A 943 -7.33 16.55 -12.56
CA GLU A 943 -8.58 15.93 -13.05
C GLU A 943 -8.74 16.09 -14.58
N SER A 944 -8.17 17.14 -15.18
CA SER A 944 -8.10 17.30 -16.64
C SER A 944 -7.32 16.17 -17.33
N GLU A 945 -6.13 15.81 -16.82
CA GLU A 945 -5.37 14.66 -17.33
C GLU A 945 -6.11 13.35 -17.11
N VAL A 946 -6.76 13.17 -15.95
CA VAL A 946 -7.55 11.97 -15.64
C VAL A 946 -8.68 11.78 -16.65
N GLN A 947 -9.36 12.86 -17.07
CA GLN A 947 -10.42 12.80 -18.07
C GLN A 947 -9.90 12.57 -19.50
N MET A 948 -8.68 13.03 -19.79
CA MET A 948 -8.02 12.81 -21.09
C MET A 948 -7.49 11.39 -21.27
N LEU A 949 -6.90 10.79 -20.21
CA LEU A 949 -6.27 9.47 -20.23
C LEU A 949 -7.30 8.33 -20.14
N LYS A 950 -8.22 8.23 -21.10
CA LYS A 950 -9.38 7.32 -21.02
C LYS A 950 -8.98 5.83 -20.85
N PRO A 951 -9.60 5.09 -19.91
CA PRO A 951 -9.41 3.64 -19.77
C PRO A 951 -9.67 2.82 -21.05
N GLU A 952 -10.55 3.32 -21.91
CA GLU A 952 -10.87 2.76 -23.22
C GLU A 952 -9.64 2.65 -24.13
N TYR A 953 -8.60 3.48 -23.97
CA TYR A 953 -7.39 3.43 -24.78
C TYR A 953 -6.48 2.22 -24.46
N VAL A 954 -6.74 1.52 -23.36
CA VAL A 954 -6.02 0.29 -22.96
C VAL A 954 -6.75 -0.97 -23.40
N ALA A 955 -8.10 -0.92 -23.42
CA ALA A 955 -8.96 -2.08 -23.62
C ALA A 955 -8.70 -2.89 -24.92
N PRO A 956 -8.35 -2.29 -26.08
CA PRO A 956 -8.06 -3.02 -27.31
C PRO A 956 -6.94 -4.07 -27.18
N LEU A 957 -5.87 -3.76 -26.43
CA LEU A 957 -4.79 -4.72 -26.20
C LEU A 957 -5.26 -5.89 -25.33
N VAL A 958 -6.06 -5.61 -24.29
CA VAL A 958 -6.66 -6.66 -23.45
C VAL A 958 -7.53 -7.61 -24.29
N ALA A 959 -8.29 -7.08 -25.25
CA ALA A 959 -9.07 -7.90 -26.18
C ALA A 959 -8.17 -8.79 -27.05
N ILE A 960 -7.10 -8.26 -27.67
CA ILE A 960 -6.17 -9.08 -28.48
C ILE A 960 -5.54 -10.20 -27.66
N LEU A 961 -4.98 -9.87 -26.49
CA LEU A 961 -4.35 -10.83 -25.58
C LEU A 961 -5.34 -11.90 -25.06
N CYS A 962 -6.64 -11.62 -25.11
CA CYS A 962 -7.71 -12.53 -24.74
C CYS A 962 -8.32 -13.33 -25.91
N SER A 963 -7.88 -13.10 -27.14
CA SER A 963 -8.47 -13.68 -28.36
C SER A 963 -7.81 -14.98 -28.83
N ASP A 964 -8.39 -15.63 -29.83
CA ASP A 964 -7.73 -16.73 -30.56
C ASP A 964 -6.52 -16.26 -31.38
N LYS A 965 -6.35 -14.93 -31.58
CA LYS A 965 -5.19 -14.27 -32.22
C LYS A 965 -4.14 -13.77 -31.20
N ALA A 966 -4.24 -14.19 -29.93
CA ALA A 966 -3.27 -13.83 -28.90
C ALA A 966 -1.85 -14.28 -29.29
N PRO A 967 -0.79 -13.50 -28.94
CA PRO A 967 0.58 -13.79 -29.32
C PRO A 967 1.08 -15.13 -28.75
N ASP A 968 1.78 -15.88 -29.60
CA ASP A 968 2.49 -17.12 -29.28
C ASP A 968 3.98 -16.89 -29.59
N PRO A 969 4.93 -17.12 -28.65
CA PRO A 969 4.74 -17.65 -27.29
C PRO A 969 4.00 -16.70 -26.34
N THR A 970 3.29 -17.31 -25.38
CA THR A 970 2.67 -16.63 -24.25
C THR A 970 3.64 -16.45 -23.07
N GLY A 971 3.31 -15.59 -22.09
CA GLY A 971 4.17 -15.24 -20.95
C GLY A 971 4.82 -13.85 -21.08
N ASN A 972 4.30 -13.02 -21.99
CA ASN A 972 4.84 -11.71 -22.33
C ASN A 972 4.33 -10.61 -21.39
N LEU A 973 5.04 -9.50 -21.38
CA LEU A 973 4.75 -8.30 -20.61
C LEU A 973 4.58 -7.12 -21.57
N TYR A 974 3.47 -6.40 -21.43
CA TYR A 974 3.15 -5.24 -22.25
C TYR A 974 2.88 -4.00 -21.39
N GLU A 975 3.13 -2.83 -21.96
CA GLU A 975 2.65 -1.53 -21.47
C GLU A 975 1.62 -0.96 -22.45
N ALA A 976 0.58 -0.31 -21.94
CA ALA A 976 -0.41 0.36 -22.80
C ALA A 976 -1.08 1.56 -22.13
N GLY A 977 -1.34 2.60 -22.90
CA GLY A 977 -2.05 3.81 -22.48
C GLY A 977 -1.94 4.91 -23.53
N SER A 978 -2.87 5.86 -23.56
CA SER A 978 -2.82 7.01 -24.49
C SER A 978 -2.75 6.67 -25.99
N GLY A 979 -3.18 5.45 -26.39
CA GLY A 979 -3.02 4.94 -27.75
C GLY A 979 -1.62 4.40 -28.09
N TRP A 980 -0.71 4.37 -27.12
CA TRP A 980 0.61 3.76 -27.23
C TRP A 980 0.60 2.34 -26.64
N PHE A 981 1.30 1.42 -27.29
CA PHE A 981 1.40 -0.01 -26.92
C PHE A 981 2.83 -0.51 -27.13
N ALA A 982 3.45 -1.07 -26.10
CA ALA A 982 4.83 -1.57 -26.16
C ALA A 982 4.97 -2.93 -25.45
N ALA A 983 5.98 -3.69 -25.84
CA ALA A 983 6.44 -4.88 -25.12
C ALA A 983 7.64 -4.53 -24.22
N THR A 984 7.73 -5.19 -23.07
CA THR A 984 8.87 -5.10 -22.14
C THR A 984 9.44 -6.48 -21.89
N ARG A 985 10.75 -6.63 -22.04
CA ARG A 985 11.49 -7.89 -21.86
C ARG A 985 12.73 -7.69 -21.00
N TRP A 986 13.43 -8.79 -20.71
CA TRP A 986 14.76 -8.74 -20.14
C TRP A 986 15.81 -8.48 -21.22
N GLN A 987 16.78 -7.63 -20.90
CA GLN A 987 18.08 -7.57 -21.56
C GLN A 987 19.15 -7.88 -20.51
N ARG A 988 20.09 -8.75 -20.85
CA ARG A 988 21.19 -9.18 -19.99
C ARG A 988 22.53 -8.87 -20.65
N ALA A 989 23.44 -8.28 -19.89
CA ALA A 989 24.83 -8.06 -20.30
C ALA A 989 25.52 -9.41 -20.49
N ARG A 990 26.44 -9.53 -21.46
CA ARG A 990 27.25 -10.75 -21.62
C ARG A 990 27.94 -11.15 -20.31
N GLY A 991 28.33 -10.17 -19.51
CA GLY A 991 29.00 -10.38 -18.24
C GLY A 991 30.41 -10.95 -18.39
N VAL A 992 30.93 -11.50 -17.31
CA VAL A 992 32.32 -11.92 -17.17
C VAL A 992 32.41 -13.36 -16.67
N ASP A 993 33.35 -14.11 -17.22
CA ASP A 993 33.62 -15.52 -16.95
C ASP A 993 34.97 -15.67 -16.20
N PHE A 994 34.95 -15.91 -14.89
CA PHE A 994 36.18 -16.14 -14.10
C PHE A 994 36.62 -17.61 -14.15
N PRO A 995 37.85 -17.93 -14.60
CA PRO A 995 38.23 -19.29 -14.97
C PRO A 995 38.35 -20.22 -13.76
N HIS A 996 37.62 -21.35 -13.81
CA HIS A 996 37.51 -22.32 -12.72
C HIS A 996 38.85 -22.83 -12.16
N ASN A 997 39.87 -22.97 -13.01
CA ASN A 997 41.21 -23.45 -12.60
C ASN A 997 41.99 -22.43 -11.75
N ALA A 998 41.60 -21.15 -11.75
CA ALA A 998 42.13 -20.12 -10.86
C ALA A 998 41.41 -20.09 -9.49
N GLY A 999 40.36 -20.91 -9.31
CA GLY A 999 39.53 -20.90 -8.11
C GLY A 999 38.53 -19.73 -8.05
N VAL A 1000 37.89 -19.57 -6.90
CA VAL A 1000 36.90 -18.50 -6.67
C VAL A 1000 37.59 -17.13 -6.77
N PRO A 1001 37.13 -16.19 -7.61
CA PRO A 1001 37.77 -14.90 -7.76
C PRO A 1001 37.69 -14.08 -6.48
N SER A 1002 38.69 -13.25 -6.22
CA SER A 1002 38.62 -12.30 -5.12
C SER A 1002 37.61 -11.18 -5.43
N PRO A 1003 36.97 -10.56 -4.41
CA PRO A 1003 36.12 -9.39 -4.61
C PRO A 1003 36.81 -8.27 -5.39
N GLU A 1004 38.12 -8.08 -5.18
CA GLU A 1004 38.94 -7.08 -5.87
C GLU A 1004 39.13 -7.42 -7.35
N ALA A 1005 39.18 -8.71 -7.72
CA ALA A 1005 39.21 -9.15 -9.11
C ALA A 1005 37.87 -8.90 -9.80
N VAL A 1006 36.75 -9.19 -9.12
CA VAL A 1006 35.40 -8.84 -9.61
C VAL A 1006 35.24 -7.33 -9.75
N LEU A 1007 35.74 -6.55 -8.81
CA LEU A 1007 35.69 -5.08 -8.84
C LEU A 1007 36.39 -4.50 -10.07
N ARG A 1008 37.58 -5.01 -10.42
CA ARG A 1008 38.33 -4.58 -11.61
C ARG A 1008 37.60 -4.86 -12.93
N GLN A 1009 36.72 -5.84 -12.97
CA GLN A 1009 35.93 -6.20 -14.15
C GLN A 1009 34.45 -5.79 -14.02
N PHE A 1010 34.10 -5.02 -12.98
CA PHE A 1010 32.71 -4.71 -12.67
C PHE A 1010 32.02 -3.88 -13.77
N ALA A 1011 32.76 -3.00 -14.45
CA ALA A 1011 32.26 -2.28 -15.62
C ALA A 1011 31.82 -3.25 -16.75
N GLN A 1012 32.58 -4.32 -17.00
CA GLN A 1012 32.27 -5.34 -18.01
C GLN A 1012 31.09 -6.24 -17.58
N ILE A 1013 30.92 -6.48 -16.28
CA ILE A 1013 29.73 -7.18 -15.73
C ILE A 1013 28.44 -6.40 -16.01
N CYS A 1014 28.54 -5.07 -16.06
CA CYS A 1014 27.44 -4.13 -16.31
C CYS A 1014 27.31 -3.67 -17.78
N ASP A 1015 28.15 -4.15 -18.70
CA ASP A 1015 28.22 -3.65 -20.07
C ASP A 1015 27.19 -4.32 -21.00
N PHE A 1016 26.28 -3.51 -21.51
CA PHE A 1016 25.21 -3.91 -22.45
C PHE A 1016 25.49 -3.49 -23.90
N ASP A 1017 26.51 -2.67 -24.13
CA ASP A 1017 26.67 -1.89 -25.36
C ASP A 1017 27.81 -2.44 -26.24
N ASN A 1018 28.56 -3.44 -25.76
CA ASN A 1018 29.52 -4.25 -26.53
C ASN A 1018 28.92 -5.15 -27.64
N GLY A 1019 27.59 -5.17 -27.80
CA GLY A 1019 26.91 -5.98 -28.81
C GLY A 1019 26.73 -7.46 -28.48
N GLU A 1020 27.18 -7.93 -27.30
CA GLU A 1020 27.03 -9.33 -26.85
C GLU A 1020 25.86 -9.54 -25.87
N ALA A 1021 25.03 -8.52 -25.62
CA ALA A 1021 23.86 -8.63 -24.76
C ALA A 1021 22.79 -9.59 -25.32
N ASP A 1022 22.14 -10.37 -24.45
CA ASP A 1022 21.08 -11.30 -24.83
C ASP A 1022 19.76 -11.10 -24.05
N TYR A 1023 18.73 -11.86 -24.42
CA TYR A 1023 17.34 -11.63 -24.00
C TYR A 1023 16.75 -12.91 -23.40
N PRO A 1024 17.12 -13.29 -22.16
CA PRO A 1024 16.68 -14.55 -21.57
C PRO A 1024 15.19 -14.53 -21.23
N GLU A 1025 14.46 -15.54 -21.72
CA GLU A 1025 13.02 -15.67 -21.48
C GLU A 1025 12.66 -16.82 -20.54
N SER A 1026 13.52 -17.84 -20.46
CA SER A 1026 13.37 -19.06 -19.64
C SER A 1026 14.51 -19.28 -18.65
N PRO A 1027 14.33 -20.13 -17.62
CA PRO A 1027 15.41 -20.52 -16.73
C PRO A 1027 16.60 -21.17 -17.44
N THR A 1028 16.35 -21.87 -18.56
CA THR A 1028 17.39 -22.44 -19.43
C THR A 1028 18.24 -21.34 -20.06
N ASP A 1029 17.62 -20.29 -20.59
CA ASP A 1029 18.33 -19.14 -21.18
C ASP A 1029 19.12 -18.39 -20.12
N GLY A 1030 18.52 -18.19 -18.93
CA GLY A 1030 19.23 -17.68 -17.75
C GLY A 1030 20.49 -18.50 -17.42
N SER A 1031 20.41 -19.83 -17.57
CA SER A 1031 21.56 -20.71 -17.30
C SER A 1031 22.66 -20.74 -18.39
N LYS A 1032 22.35 -20.28 -19.60
CA LYS A 1032 23.18 -20.39 -20.82
C LYS A 1032 24.67 -20.07 -20.59
N HIS A 1033 24.99 -18.89 -20.06
CA HIS A 1033 26.40 -18.47 -19.92
C HIS A 1033 27.14 -19.25 -18.84
N PHE A 1034 26.58 -19.42 -17.65
CA PHE A 1034 27.26 -20.15 -16.58
C PHE A 1034 27.38 -21.65 -16.90
N MET A 1035 26.40 -22.26 -17.55
CA MET A 1035 26.48 -23.66 -18.00
C MET A 1035 27.53 -23.83 -19.11
N ALA A 1036 27.59 -22.91 -20.08
CA ALA A 1036 28.66 -22.93 -21.09
C ALA A 1036 30.05 -22.73 -20.47
N HIS A 1037 30.16 -21.89 -19.44
CA HIS A 1037 31.39 -21.69 -18.69
C HIS A 1037 31.83 -22.95 -17.91
N ILE A 1038 30.90 -23.62 -17.22
CA ILE A 1038 31.13 -24.91 -16.54
C ILE A 1038 31.54 -25.99 -17.54
N GLY A 1039 30.91 -26.05 -18.73
CA GLY A 1039 31.27 -26.99 -19.79
C GLY A 1039 32.73 -26.85 -20.24
N LYS A 1040 33.22 -25.61 -20.40
CA LYS A 1040 34.64 -25.33 -20.68
C LYS A 1040 35.57 -25.81 -19.56
N ALA A 1041 35.14 -25.73 -18.30
CA ALA A 1041 35.92 -26.16 -17.14
C ALA A 1041 35.96 -27.70 -16.95
N ALA A 1042 34.92 -28.41 -17.39
CA ALA A 1042 34.81 -29.87 -17.20
C ALA A 1042 35.67 -30.70 -18.17
N GLY A 1043 35.98 -30.15 -19.36
CA GLY A 1043 36.75 -30.82 -20.41
C GLY A 1043 35.92 -31.79 -21.27
N PRO A 1044 36.41 -32.17 -22.48
CA PRO A 1044 35.57 -32.75 -23.53
C PRO A 1044 34.85 -34.06 -23.16
N SER A 1045 35.52 -34.94 -22.39
CA SER A 1045 34.95 -36.24 -21.99
C SER A 1045 33.90 -36.16 -20.88
N LYS A 1046 33.83 -35.03 -20.15
CA LYS A 1046 32.79 -34.76 -19.14
C LYS A 1046 31.69 -33.85 -19.69
N GLN A 1047 32.00 -33.00 -20.67
CA GLN A 1047 31.04 -32.14 -21.36
C GLN A 1047 29.97 -32.93 -22.14
N ALA A 1048 30.21 -34.20 -22.48
CA ALA A 1048 29.20 -35.10 -23.06
C ALA A 1048 28.32 -35.84 -22.02
N LYS A 1049 28.56 -35.62 -20.71
CA LYS A 1049 27.79 -36.22 -19.58
C LYS A 1049 27.03 -35.17 -18.75
N LEU A 1050 27.32 -33.89 -18.95
CA LEU A 1050 26.72 -32.72 -18.27
C LEU A 1050 25.73 -32.03 -19.23
#